data_AF-A0A226BW53-F1
#
_entry.id   AF-A0A226BW53-F1
#
_cell.length_a   1.000
_cell.length_b   1.000
_cell.length_c   1.000
_cell.angle_alpha   90.00
_cell.angle_beta   90.00
_cell.angle_gamma   90.00
#
_symmetry.space_group_name_H-M   'P 1'
#
loop_
_entity.id
_entity.type
_entity.pdbx_description
1 polymer ?
#
loop_
_entity_poly.entity_id
_entity_poly.type
_entity_poly.pdbx_seq_one_letter_code
_entity_poly.pdbx_strand_id
1 'polypeptide(L)'
;MKTNKKSLFNNNMVLYILLIATLILIIYPPFYRGLFFDMDMLFYHVVSFLFFGCFLAYNLIKRNESLLKSPMDFILLGFCLVYGLSTFVAVTPREAVLEFLRVSNYFVIYLIVSRIPTNNTVKWLLYALVAAAVGVSFVGIGTALGSFEFPGAMVRNRIYSSLQYPNTTAAFLTAGSFVALSRVLEEKHSIIKAIFGGAGYFTLVTFVFTMSRGAWLFFPVVLLIFWALNFRRFINAFIYATIPGVFFLVTAMPLWEAIEDNLTEGWYYVVIGTIASGGLTFLFSYFLGGIEKLNIKPVRYGLIGILAVMILGVSFYGVTNYEQAMDYMPDVVERRIDRIDFDETGLGTRGELMDTAWDMIKDRPVLGAGGGGWEPLYHRYMERDYWATEVHSHIFQVGVETGIPGMLIFSGIWIALAYQLFIIWKKRREDFYNASGLFVAAIALGGHSMIDFNLSLGAVAVYLWAIFGLVTFYYRMAIGEKTVEEEVKSKKKVNKKKSQGLFEGDSKLEVVNKVFPYVMLVVTVVMLIYSSMVYSGYKDGQRASAAMEQGEIGTAMELYESAISRDSLNASVYIDLARAYETVYQETGEEEFIYRAIDTAERAIELNPEDGQINRAYGQFMLRVGNVDVGLDHLKHSCKAQPYNESAYITYANALRNVGENLLLDDDMESAYEYLEELIDFRDTFREYHSQSDEFDSIIFKGYVLLEQYEKAQDFLEKEEISLDAEGEILVYQGLLYDALDVNEELEEVKEEMEGEEIEMYNNLVHKY
;
A
#
# COMPACT_ATOMS: atom_id res chain seq x y z
N MET A 1 43.20 43.63 13.28
CA MET A 1 42.01 43.54 12.43
C MET A 1 41.29 42.22 12.70
N LYS A 2 40.22 42.26 13.52
CA LYS A 2 39.31 41.12 13.70
C LYS A 2 38.30 41.18 12.56
N THR A 3 38.41 40.27 11.60
CA THR A 3 37.44 40.15 10.51
C THR A 3 36.09 39.69 11.09
N ASN A 4 35.14 40.62 11.04
CA ASN A 4 33.72 40.40 11.23
C ASN A 4 33.25 39.41 10.13
N LYS A 5 33.33 38.10 10.35
CA LYS A 5 32.53 37.15 9.58
C LYS A 5 31.07 37.39 9.96
N LYS A 6 30.39 38.25 9.20
CA LYS A 6 28.93 38.26 9.13
C LYS A 6 28.50 36.80 8.96
N SER A 7 27.83 36.27 10.00
CA SER A 7 27.23 34.94 10.00
C SER A 7 26.33 34.83 8.77
N LEU A 8 26.79 34.08 7.76
CA LEU A 8 26.11 33.95 6.46
C LEU A 8 24.72 33.29 6.54
N PHE A 9 24.30 32.84 7.72
CA PHE A 9 22.92 32.46 8.00
C PHE A 9 22.47 32.99 9.36
N ASN A 10 21.36 33.72 9.38
CA ASN A 10 20.64 34.01 10.62
C ASN A 10 20.01 32.70 11.10
N ASN A 11 20.26 32.25 12.34
CA ASN A 11 19.83 30.93 12.83
C ASN A 11 18.32 30.68 12.65
N ASN A 12 17.51 31.74 12.71
CA ASN A 12 16.07 31.66 12.49
C ASN A 12 15.72 31.36 11.03
N MET A 13 16.49 31.87 10.06
CA MET A 13 16.20 31.69 8.63
C MET A 13 16.35 30.22 8.21
N VAL A 14 17.41 29.54 8.65
CA VAL A 14 17.60 28.10 8.37
C VAL A 14 16.48 27.26 8.97
N LEU A 15 16.06 27.58 10.21
CA LEU A 15 14.94 26.90 10.85
C LEU A 15 13.63 27.04 10.06
N TYR A 16 13.34 28.23 9.53
CA TYR A 16 12.15 28.44 8.69
C TYR A 16 12.26 27.73 7.34
N ILE A 17 13.43 27.67 6.71
CA ILE A 17 13.65 26.91 5.48
C ILE A 17 13.38 25.41 5.73
N LEU A 18 13.96 24.87 6.81
CA LEU A 18 13.73 23.48 7.21
C LEU A 18 12.24 23.22 7.54
N LEU A 19 11.58 24.16 8.23
CA LEU A 19 10.16 24.05 8.50
C LEU A 19 9.35 24.02 7.20
N ILE A 20 9.58 24.95 6.26
CA ILE A 20 8.86 25.01 4.98
C ILE A 20 9.05 23.72 4.19
N ALA A 21 10.27 23.20 4.10
CA ALA A 21 10.53 21.93 3.45
C ALA A 21 9.79 20.76 4.15
N THR A 22 9.69 20.77 5.47
CA THR A 22 8.87 19.79 6.22
C THR A 22 7.38 19.91 5.89
N LEU A 23 6.85 21.14 5.72
CA LEU A 23 5.47 21.33 5.30
C LEU A 23 5.22 20.73 3.91
N ILE A 24 6.16 20.95 2.98
CA ILE A 24 6.09 20.37 1.63
C ILE A 24 6.07 18.84 1.72
N LEU A 25 7.02 18.24 2.44
CA LEU A 25 7.12 16.78 2.63
C LEU A 25 5.86 16.13 3.21
N ILE A 26 5.00 16.89 3.90
CA ILE A 26 3.70 16.41 4.43
C ILE A 26 2.56 16.65 3.43
N ILE A 27 2.57 17.76 2.70
CA ILE A 27 1.45 18.18 1.84
C ILE A 27 1.46 17.46 0.50
N TYR A 28 2.61 17.35 -0.18
CA TYR A 28 2.62 16.87 -1.56
C TYR A 28 2.35 15.36 -1.76
N PRO A 29 2.73 14.44 -0.83
CA PRO A 29 2.64 12.99 -1.09
C PRO A 29 1.28 12.46 -1.53
N PRO A 30 0.13 12.89 -0.95
CA PRO A 30 -1.17 12.38 -1.34
C PRO A 30 -1.55 12.65 -2.81
N PHE A 31 -0.85 13.56 -3.50
CA PHE A 31 -1.14 13.95 -4.89
C PHE A 31 -0.42 13.10 -5.94
N TYR A 32 0.45 12.19 -5.51
CA TYR A 32 1.19 11.27 -6.39
C TYR A 32 0.74 9.84 -6.12
N ARG A 33 -0.54 9.55 -6.38
CA ARG A 33 -1.15 8.21 -6.22
C ARG A 33 -0.90 7.61 -4.83
N GLY A 34 -0.92 8.48 -3.82
CA GLY A 34 -0.60 8.11 -2.44
C GLY A 34 0.79 7.56 -2.17
N LEU A 35 1.75 7.75 -3.08
CA LEU A 35 3.07 7.10 -3.08
C LEU A 35 2.98 5.56 -3.03
N PHE A 36 1.97 4.97 -3.66
CA PHE A 36 1.80 3.52 -3.72
C PHE A 36 2.85 2.86 -4.63
N PHE A 37 3.17 3.50 -5.76
CA PHE A 37 4.12 2.98 -6.75
C PHE A 37 5.57 3.28 -6.38
N ASP A 38 6.47 2.33 -6.66
CA ASP A 38 7.91 2.41 -6.38
C ASP A 38 8.55 3.70 -6.87
N MET A 39 8.26 4.13 -8.10
CA MET A 39 8.91 5.32 -8.68
C MET A 39 8.61 6.59 -7.87
N ASP A 40 7.35 6.75 -7.45
CA ASP A 40 6.91 7.89 -6.65
C ASP A 40 7.52 7.82 -5.24
N MET A 41 7.56 6.62 -4.64
CA MET A 41 8.12 6.41 -3.31
C MET A 41 9.64 6.58 -3.26
N LEU A 42 10.37 6.06 -4.24
CA LEU A 42 11.82 6.21 -4.38
C LEU A 42 12.21 7.68 -4.56
N PHE A 43 11.46 8.44 -5.36
CA PHE A 43 11.65 9.87 -5.45
C PHE A 43 11.43 10.56 -4.09
N TYR A 44 10.38 10.17 -3.36
CA TYR A 44 10.15 10.65 -1.99
C TYR A 44 11.32 10.32 -1.06
N HIS A 45 11.91 9.12 -1.15
CA HIS A 45 13.09 8.72 -0.37
C HIS A 45 14.27 9.64 -0.61
N VAL A 46 14.62 9.89 -1.87
CA VAL A 46 15.74 10.77 -2.22
C VAL A 46 15.56 12.16 -1.63
N VAL A 47 14.38 12.76 -1.81
CA VAL A 47 14.10 14.13 -1.32
C VAL A 47 14.12 14.19 0.21
N SER A 48 13.47 13.25 0.88
CA SER A 48 13.36 13.25 2.34
C SER A 48 14.68 12.89 3.05
N PHE A 49 15.48 11.94 2.54
CA PHE A 49 16.80 11.64 3.11
C PHE A 49 17.79 12.77 2.88
N LEU A 50 17.78 13.43 1.71
CA LEU A 50 18.57 14.63 1.47
C LEU A 50 18.21 15.72 2.50
N PHE A 51 16.91 15.96 2.68
CA PHE A 51 16.42 16.95 3.63
C PHE A 51 16.78 16.60 5.08
N PHE A 52 16.68 15.32 5.45
CA PHE A 52 17.08 14.86 6.78
C PHE A 52 18.58 15.00 7.01
N GLY A 53 19.42 14.74 6.01
CA GLY A 53 20.85 15.00 6.05
C GLY A 53 21.16 16.48 6.33
N CYS A 54 20.44 17.40 5.67
CA CYS A 54 20.53 18.83 5.96
C CYS A 54 20.10 19.17 7.40
N PHE A 55 19.01 18.55 7.88
CA PHE A 55 18.55 18.70 9.27
C PHE A 55 19.59 18.20 10.27
N LEU A 56 20.19 17.02 10.05
CA LEU A 56 21.22 16.44 10.91
C LEU A 56 22.48 17.31 10.93
N ALA A 57 22.93 17.81 9.78
CA ALA A 57 24.05 18.74 9.71
C ALA A 57 23.75 20.03 10.49
N TYR A 58 22.56 20.60 10.35
CA TYR A 58 22.13 21.75 11.15
C TYR A 58 22.07 21.42 12.64
N ASN A 59 21.57 20.24 13.01
CA ASN A 59 21.52 19.79 14.40
C ASN A 59 22.94 19.72 14.99
N LEU A 60 23.86 19.03 14.32
CA LEU A 60 25.26 18.86 14.76
C LEU A 60 26.02 20.19 14.87
N ILE A 61 25.81 21.12 13.94
CA ILE A 61 26.56 22.39 13.90
C ILE A 61 25.96 23.44 14.85
N LYS A 62 24.64 23.47 15.02
CA LYS A 62 23.94 24.60 15.66
C LYS A 62 23.10 24.24 16.88
N ARG A 63 22.36 23.13 16.86
CA ARG A 63 21.38 22.82 17.92
C ARG A 63 21.96 21.92 19.02
N ASN A 64 22.79 20.95 18.63
CA ASN A 64 23.30 19.88 19.48
C ASN A 64 22.20 19.18 20.30
N GLU A 65 21.01 18.98 19.70
CA GLU A 65 19.91 18.28 20.35
C GLU A 65 20.08 16.76 20.21
N SER A 66 19.84 16.05 21.31
CA SER A 66 19.79 14.58 21.28
C SER A 66 18.54 14.09 20.57
N LEU A 67 18.70 13.06 19.75
CA LEU A 67 17.62 12.53 18.92
C LEU A 67 16.77 11.48 19.64
N LEU A 68 17.31 10.71 20.60
CA LEU A 68 16.59 9.64 21.30
C LEU A 68 16.30 10.01 22.76
N LYS A 69 15.04 10.34 23.07
CA LYS A 69 14.61 10.81 24.40
C LYS A 69 13.25 10.29 24.86
N SER A 70 12.40 9.86 23.95
CA SER A 70 11.05 9.39 24.21
C SER A 70 10.95 7.88 23.99
N PRO A 71 10.03 7.18 24.69
CA PRO A 71 9.78 5.75 24.43
C PRO A 71 9.47 5.45 22.96
N MET A 72 8.72 6.35 22.31
CA MET A 72 8.38 6.25 20.89
C MET A 72 9.62 6.25 19.99
N ASP A 73 10.68 7.00 20.34
CA ASP A 73 11.90 7.02 19.54
C ASP A 73 12.58 5.64 19.49
N PHE A 74 12.61 4.94 20.62
CA PHE A 74 13.22 3.61 20.71
C PHE A 74 12.38 2.54 20.05
N ILE A 75 11.05 2.61 20.17
CA ILE A 75 10.14 1.65 19.53
C ILE A 75 10.18 1.81 18.01
N LEU A 76 10.13 3.04 17.49
CA LEU A 76 10.24 3.26 16.05
C LEU A 76 11.62 2.90 15.50
N LEU A 77 12.69 3.15 16.26
CA LEU A 77 14.02 2.65 15.90
C LEU A 77 14.04 1.11 15.88
N GLY A 78 13.44 0.45 16.87
CA GLY A 78 13.28 -1.01 16.89
C GLY A 78 12.48 -1.53 15.70
N PHE A 79 11.46 -0.78 15.27
CA PHE A 79 10.66 -1.11 14.10
C PHE A 79 11.48 -1.04 12.81
N CYS A 80 12.32 -0.01 12.64
CA CYS A 80 13.29 0.02 11.53
C CYS A 80 14.26 -1.16 11.60
N LEU A 81 14.76 -1.49 12.80
CA LEU A 81 15.73 -2.57 12.97
C LEU A 81 15.14 -3.95 12.67
N VAL A 82 13.88 -4.23 13.03
CA VAL A 82 13.27 -5.54 12.73
C VAL A 82 13.05 -5.72 11.23
N TYR A 83 12.64 -4.68 10.50
CA TYR A 83 12.60 -4.70 9.03
C TYR A 83 14.01 -4.84 8.43
N GLY A 84 15.00 -4.14 8.99
CA GLY A 84 16.39 -4.31 8.57
C GLY A 84 16.96 -5.71 8.83
N LEU A 85 16.43 -6.44 9.82
CA LEU A 85 16.79 -7.84 10.09
C LEU A 85 16.03 -8.82 9.19
N SER A 86 14.79 -8.52 8.81
CA SER A 86 14.00 -9.40 7.94
C SER A 86 14.53 -9.44 6.51
N THR A 87 15.31 -8.44 6.07
CA THR A 87 15.98 -8.47 4.74
C THR A 87 16.94 -9.64 4.57
N PHE A 88 17.51 -10.18 5.66
CA PHE A 88 18.45 -11.32 5.60
C PHE A 88 17.76 -12.67 5.37
N VAL A 89 16.44 -12.75 5.59
CA VAL A 89 15.63 -13.96 5.41
C VAL A 89 14.55 -13.78 4.35
N ALA A 90 14.60 -12.67 3.62
CA ALA A 90 13.56 -12.28 2.69
C ALA A 90 13.48 -13.25 1.51
N VAL A 91 12.25 -13.60 1.11
CA VAL A 91 12.00 -14.36 -0.12
C VAL A 91 12.19 -13.51 -1.36
N THR A 92 11.90 -12.21 -1.25
CA THR A 92 12.11 -11.21 -2.29
C THR A 92 13.07 -10.14 -1.76
N PRO A 93 14.40 -10.32 -1.93
CA PRO A 93 15.41 -9.44 -1.33
C PRO A 93 15.25 -7.96 -1.69
N ARG A 94 14.88 -7.67 -2.95
CA ARG A 94 14.63 -6.29 -3.40
C ARG A 94 13.51 -5.64 -2.62
N GLU A 95 12.34 -6.27 -2.59
CA GLU A 95 11.15 -5.73 -1.94
C GLU A 95 11.37 -5.55 -0.44
N ALA A 96 12.08 -6.47 0.20
CA ALA A 96 12.43 -6.32 1.60
C ALA A 96 13.34 -5.12 1.88
N VAL A 97 14.30 -4.83 0.99
CA VAL A 97 15.13 -3.63 1.09
C VAL A 97 14.32 -2.36 0.82
N LEU A 98 13.41 -2.37 -0.16
CA LEU A 98 12.52 -1.23 -0.43
C LEU A 98 11.59 -0.94 0.75
N GLU A 99 11.04 -1.98 1.39
CA GLU A 99 10.21 -1.81 2.58
C GLU A 99 11.05 -1.33 3.78
N PHE A 100 12.29 -1.80 3.92
CA PHE A 100 13.21 -1.26 4.93
C PHE A 100 13.54 0.23 4.70
N LEU A 101 13.72 0.66 3.44
CA LEU A 101 13.84 2.08 3.09
C LEU A 101 12.56 2.84 3.47
N ARG A 102 11.40 2.27 3.17
CA ARG A 102 10.07 2.81 3.48
C ARG A 102 9.88 3.06 4.96
N VAL A 103 10.08 2.05 5.80
CA VAL A 103 9.98 2.15 7.26
C VAL A 103 11.03 3.10 7.84
N SER A 104 12.27 3.07 7.33
CA SER A 104 13.33 4.01 7.73
C SER A 104 12.96 5.46 7.40
N ASN A 105 12.30 5.67 6.26
CA ASN A 105 11.84 6.98 5.84
C ASN A 105 10.78 7.54 6.79
N TYR A 106 9.82 6.71 7.20
CA TYR A 106 8.80 7.11 8.16
C TYR A 106 9.40 7.52 9.50
N PHE A 107 10.42 6.80 9.98
CA PHE A 107 11.16 7.18 11.18
C PHE A 107 11.88 8.54 11.02
N VAL A 108 12.45 8.81 9.85
CA VAL A 108 13.05 10.11 9.51
C VAL A 108 12.00 11.23 9.56
N ILE A 109 10.84 11.06 8.93
CA ILE A 109 9.74 12.04 9.00
C ILE A 109 9.30 12.28 10.44
N TYR A 110 9.13 11.21 11.22
CA TYR A 110 8.81 11.30 12.65
C TYR A 110 9.85 12.14 13.41
N LEU A 111 11.16 11.91 13.21
CA LEU A 111 12.23 12.66 13.87
C LEU A 111 12.22 14.14 13.46
N ILE A 112 12.07 14.42 12.17
CA ILE A 112 11.97 15.77 11.63
C ILE A 112 10.83 16.53 12.30
N VAL A 113 9.62 15.95 12.26
CA VAL A 113 8.39 16.59 12.75
C VAL A 113 8.40 16.79 14.27
N SER A 114 9.05 15.89 15.01
CA SER A 114 9.14 15.99 16.47
C SER A 114 10.27 16.91 16.96
N ARG A 115 11.27 17.21 16.13
CA ARG A 115 12.47 17.99 16.53
C ARG A 115 12.54 19.36 15.89
N ILE A 116 12.11 19.56 14.65
CA ILE A 116 12.19 20.86 13.96
C ILE A 116 11.34 21.95 14.61
N PRO A 117 10.03 21.74 14.91
CA PRO A 117 9.19 22.85 15.34
C PRO A 117 9.57 23.39 16.72
N THR A 118 9.12 24.63 16.97
CA THR A 118 9.10 25.29 18.28
C THR A 118 7.63 25.53 18.67
N ASN A 119 7.40 26.02 19.88
CA ASN A 119 6.05 26.29 20.40
C ASN A 119 5.23 27.22 19.49
N ASN A 120 5.93 28.14 18.80
CA ASN A 120 5.30 29.11 17.92
C ASN A 120 5.10 28.57 16.50
N THR A 121 5.89 27.58 16.09
CA THR A 121 5.88 27.07 14.71
C THR A 121 5.18 25.73 14.54
N VAL A 122 4.97 24.96 15.62
CA VAL A 122 4.26 23.66 15.58
C VAL A 122 2.88 23.74 14.93
N LYS A 123 2.18 24.87 15.07
CA LYS A 123 0.88 25.12 14.43
C LYS A 123 0.94 25.03 12.91
N TRP A 124 2.05 25.41 12.28
CA TRP A 124 2.17 25.33 10.82
C TRP A 124 2.16 23.88 10.32
N LEU A 125 2.74 22.95 11.07
CA LEU A 125 2.68 21.52 10.74
C LEU A 125 1.25 20.97 10.87
N LEU A 126 0.50 21.43 11.88
CA LEU A 126 -0.92 21.12 12.00
C LEU A 126 -1.73 21.69 10.83
N TYR A 127 -1.37 22.88 10.34
CA TYR A 127 -2.02 23.49 9.18
C TYR A 127 -1.69 22.72 7.90
N ALA A 128 -0.45 22.22 7.76
CA ALA A 128 -0.07 21.36 6.64
C ALA A 128 -0.87 20.06 6.60
N LEU A 129 -1.09 19.40 7.75
CA LEU A 129 -1.93 18.21 7.84
C LEU A 129 -3.38 18.47 7.38
N VAL A 130 -3.97 19.61 7.77
CA VAL A 130 -5.33 19.98 7.31
C VAL A 130 -5.31 20.40 5.84
N ALA A 131 -4.29 21.13 5.38
CA ALA A 131 -4.16 21.55 3.99
C ALA A 131 -4.02 20.35 3.04
N ALA A 132 -3.30 19.30 3.44
CA ALA A 132 -3.23 18.05 2.70
C ALA A 132 -4.63 17.41 2.56
N ALA A 133 -5.38 17.30 3.66
CA ALA A 133 -6.75 16.76 3.63
C ALA A 133 -7.71 17.61 2.78
N VAL A 134 -7.62 18.94 2.87
CA VAL A 134 -8.40 19.86 2.03
C VAL A 134 -8.01 19.72 0.56
N GLY A 135 -6.73 19.59 0.22
CA GLY A 135 -6.32 19.41 -1.16
C GLY A 135 -6.76 18.07 -1.75
N VAL A 136 -6.68 16.98 -0.97
CA VAL A 136 -7.29 15.68 -1.34
C VAL A 136 -8.81 15.84 -1.51
N SER A 137 -9.48 16.62 -0.66
CA SER A 137 -10.92 16.91 -0.82
C SER A 137 -11.22 17.67 -2.12
N PHE A 138 -10.38 18.63 -2.47
CA PHE A 138 -10.49 19.45 -3.67
C PHE A 138 -10.35 18.62 -4.95
N VAL A 139 -9.35 17.73 -5.02
CA VAL A 139 -9.21 16.80 -6.17
C VAL A 139 -10.44 15.92 -6.30
N GLY A 140 -10.90 15.33 -5.19
CA GLY A 140 -12.06 14.43 -5.20
C GLY A 140 -13.35 15.11 -5.65
N ILE A 141 -13.70 16.25 -5.04
CA ILE A 141 -14.92 17.00 -5.42
C ILE A 141 -14.81 17.57 -6.83
N GLY A 142 -13.64 18.12 -7.21
CA GLY A 142 -13.47 18.73 -8.53
C GLY A 142 -13.61 17.73 -9.67
N THR A 143 -13.10 16.51 -9.50
CA THR A 143 -13.32 15.43 -10.47
C THR A 143 -14.75 14.90 -10.43
N ALA A 144 -15.37 14.78 -9.24
CA ALA A 144 -16.75 14.32 -9.11
C ALA A 144 -17.80 15.28 -9.73
N LEU A 145 -17.49 16.57 -9.83
CA LEU A 145 -18.34 17.60 -10.42
C LEU A 145 -17.92 17.99 -11.84
N GLY A 146 -17.04 17.22 -12.49
CA GLY A 146 -16.69 17.42 -13.90
C GLY A 146 -15.86 18.67 -14.17
N SER A 147 -15.23 19.23 -13.14
CA SER A 147 -14.44 20.46 -13.27
C SER A 147 -13.08 20.23 -13.89
N PHE A 148 -12.50 19.06 -13.65
CA PHE A 148 -11.25 18.60 -14.25
C PHE A 148 -11.13 17.08 -14.12
N GLU A 149 -10.39 16.47 -15.05
CA GLU A 149 -10.07 15.06 -14.98
C GLU A 149 -8.83 14.84 -14.10
N PHE A 150 -8.92 13.87 -13.19
CA PHE A 150 -7.77 13.35 -12.45
C PHE A 150 -7.81 11.82 -12.54
N PRO A 151 -6.77 11.17 -13.09
CA PRO A 151 -6.78 9.72 -13.32
C PRO A 151 -7.13 8.95 -12.05
N GLY A 152 -8.11 8.06 -12.12
CA GLY A 152 -8.50 7.20 -11.01
C GLY A 152 -9.11 7.91 -9.79
N ALA A 153 -9.42 9.21 -9.87
CA ALA A 153 -10.03 9.95 -8.74
C ALA A 153 -11.54 9.70 -8.57
N MET A 154 -12.19 9.08 -9.56
CA MET A 154 -13.63 8.80 -9.55
C MET A 154 -13.90 7.46 -10.24
N VAL A 155 -14.66 6.59 -9.61
CA VAL A 155 -15.05 5.28 -10.15
C VAL A 155 -16.51 5.00 -9.79
N ARG A 156 -17.40 4.74 -10.76
CA ARG A 156 -18.83 4.39 -10.53
C ARG A 156 -19.53 5.34 -9.52
N ASN A 157 -19.48 6.64 -9.75
CA ASN A 157 -20.07 7.67 -8.87
C ASN A 157 -19.50 7.71 -7.43
N ARG A 158 -18.32 7.14 -7.19
CA ARG A 158 -17.64 7.10 -5.88
C ARG A 158 -16.31 7.85 -5.93
N ILE A 159 -16.09 8.73 -4.95
CA ILE A 159 -14.86 9.53 -4.87
C ILE A 159 -13.69 8.68 -4.35
N TYR A 160 -12.66 8.55 -5.18
CA TYR A 160 -11.38 7.92 -4.87
C TYR A 160 -10.31 8.98 -4.59
N SER A 161 -10.45 10.18 -5.18
CA SER A 161 -9.53 11.32 -5.09
C SER A 161 -8.09 10.98 -5.54
N SER A 162 -7.12 11.83 -5.23
CA SER A 162 -5.71 11.71 -5.63
C SER A 162 -5.00 10.48 -5.06
N LEU A 163 -5.56 9.87 -4.01
CA LEU A 163 -5.09 8.61 -3.43
C LEU A 163 -5.57 7.39 -4.22
N GLN A 164 -6.50 7.55 -5.17
CA GLN A 164 -7.01 6.50 -6.07
C GLN A 164 -7.59 5.27 -5.34
N TYR A 165 -7.95 5.41 -4.06
CA TYR A 165 -8.57 4.34 -3.29
C TYR A 165 -9.54 4.92 -2.25
N PRO A 166 -10.84 4.60 -2.31
CA PRO A 166 -11.88 5.33 -1.61
C PRO A 166 -11.85 5.09 -0.10
N ASN A 167 -11.47 3.89 0.34
CA ASN A 167 -11.40 3.57 1.76
C ASN A 167 -10.25 4.33 2.44
N THR A 168 -9.08 4.38 1.79
CA THR A 168 -7.95 5.18 2.27
C THR A 168 -8.23 6.68 2.22
N THR A 169 -8.89 7.17 1.17
CA THR A 169 -9.36 8.57 1.13
C THR A 169 -10.28 8.87 2.30
N ALA A 170 -11.24 8.00 2.60
CA ALA A 170 -12.14 8.18 3.74
C ALA A 170 -11.39 8.24 5.09
N ALA A 171 -10.47 7.31 5.33
CA ALA A 171 -9.68 7.26 6.56
C ALA A 171 -8.76 8.49 6.70
N PHE A 172 -8.11 8.90 5.61
CA PHE A 172 -7.24 10.07 5.56
C PHE A 172 -8.01 11.36 5.84
N LEU A 173 -9.19 11.54 5.22
CA LEU A 173 -10.04 12.69 5.44
C LEU A 173 -10.60 12.72 6.86
N THR A 174 -10.99 11.57 7.43
CA THR A 174 -11.40 11.46 8.83
C THR A 174 -10.30 11.98 9.76
N ALA A 175 -9.06 11.52 9.57
CA ALA A 175 -7.92 12.01 10.34
C ALA A 175 -7.74 13.53 10.20
N GLY A 176 -7.78 14.05 8.97
CA GLY A 176 -7.70 15.48 8.68
C GLY A 176 -8.81 16.32 9.35
N SER A 177 -10.05 15.83 9.36
CA SER A 177 -11.18 16.49 10.02
C SER A 177 -10.95 16.60 11.54
N PHE A 178 -10.42 15.57 12.20
CA PHE A 178 -10.12 15.64 13.64
C PHE A 178 -8.92 16.53 13.97
N VAL A 179 -7.93 16.63 13.07
CA VAL A 179 -6.86 17.64 13.20
C VAL A 179 -7.44 19.06 13.08
N ALA A 180 -8.36 19.30 12.13
CA ALA A 180 -9.04 20.58 11.97
C ALA A 180 -9.91 20.93 13.19
N LEU A 181 -10.73 20.00 13.68
CA LEU A 181 -11.55 20.17 14.89
C LEU A 181 -10.71 20.48 16.13
N SER A 182 -9.58 19.79 16.28
CA SER A 182 -8.61 20.10 17.34
C SER A 182 -8.13 21.55 17.26
N ARG A 183 -7.85 22.06 16.05
CA ARG A 183 -7.45 23.47 15.86
C ARG A 183 -8.57 24.44 16.15
N VAL A 184 -9.81 24.14 15.77
CA VAL A 184 -10.97 24.97 16.16
C VAL A 184 -11.08 25.09 17.69
N LEU A 185 -10.82 24.01 18.43
CA LEU A 185 -10.93 24.01 19.90
C LEU A 185 -9.86 24.82 20.63
N GLU A 186 -8.68 24.98 20.05
CA GLU A 186 -7.50 25.52 20.72
C GLU A 186 -7.08 26.89 20.20
N GLU A 187 -7.44 27.22 18.96
CA GLU A 187 -7.16 28.52 18.38
C GLU A 187 -7.90 29.63 19.14
N LYS A 188 -7.29 30.81 19.26
CA LYS A 188 -7.88 31.97 19.93
C LYS A 188 -8.52 32.93 18.95
N HIS A 189 -8.03 32.98 17.71
CA HIS A 189 -8.54 33.86 16.68
C HIS A 189 -9.77 33.25 16.00
N SER A 190 -10.95 33.87 16.18
CA SER A 190 -12.22 33.41 15.58
C SER A 190 -12.17 33.26 14.07
N ILE A 191 -11.39 34.09 13.37
CA ILE A 191 -11.20 33.98 11.90
C ILE A 191 -10.49 32.67 11.54
N ILE A 192 -9.44 32.31 12.29
CA ILE A 192 -8.71 31.07 12.04
C ILE A 192 -9.60 29.86 12.41
N LYS A 193 -10.38 29.95 13.50
CA LYS A 193 -11.41 28.95 13.82
C LYS A 193 -12.41 28.77 12.66
N ALA A 194 -12.85 29.86 12.05
CA ALA A 194 -13.77 29.84 10.90
C ALA A 194 -13.19 29.08 9.71
N ILE A 195 -11.90 29.30 9.40
CA ILE A 195 -11.19 28.59 8.32
C ILE A 195 -11.19 27.07 8.60
N PHE A 196 -10.86 26.65 9.82
CA PHE A 196 -10.89 25.23 10.18
C PHE A 196 -12.30 24.64 10.26
N GLY A 197 -13.31 25.42 10.66
CA GLY A 197 -14.71 25.00 10.62
C GLY A 197 -15.22 24.78 9.18
N GLY A 198 -14.83 25.66 8.25
CA GLY A 198 -15.08 25.47 6.83
C GLY A 198 -14.35 24.24 6.26
N ALA A 199 -13.06 24.08 6.58
CA ALA A 199 -12.29 22.91 6.19
C ALA A 199 -12.87 21.59 6.73
N GLY A 200 -13.44 21.62 7.95
CA GLY A 200 -14.15 20.48 8.54
C GLY A 200 -15.37 20.06 7.71
N TYR A 201 -16.17 21.02 7.22
CA TYR A 201 -17.27 20.72 6.29
C TYR A 201 -16.76 20.19 4.96
N PHE A 202 -15.76 20.84 4.37
CA PHE A 202 -15.24 20.47 3.06
C PHE A 202 -14.70 19.03 3.05
N THR A 203 -13.91 18.67 4.07
CA THR A 203 -13.40 17.30 4.24
C THR A 203 -14.50 16.28 4.56
N LEU A 204 -15.51 16.66 5.36
CA LEU A 204 -16.65 15.79 5.70
C LEU A 204 -17.49 15.45 4.47
N VAL A 205 -17.78 16.43 3.61
CA VAL A 205 -18.54 16.22 2.37
C VAL A 205 -17.82 15.22 1.47
N THR A 206 -16.52 15.42 1.23
CA THR A 206 -15.75 14.46 0.42
C THR A 206 -15.72 13.09 1.08
N PHE A 207 -15.49 13.01 2.39
CA PHE A 207 -15.52 11.76 3.15
C PHE A 207 -16.84 10.98 2.91
N VAL A 208 -17.99 11.64 3.00
CA VAL A 208 -19.30 11.00 2.78
C VAL A 208 -19.35 10.39 1.38
N PHE A 209 -18.98 11.15 0.34
CA PHE A 209 -19.04 10.70 -1.04
C PHE A 209 -17.92 9.72 -1.45
N THR A 210 -16.98 9.41 -0.55
CA THR A 210 -16.13 8.22 -0.71
C THR A 210 -16.90 6.91 -0.52
N MET A 211 -18.08 6.94 0.10
CA MET A 211 -18.92 5.77 0.36
C MET A 211 -18.21 4.58 1.04
N SER A 212 -17.15 4.83 1.81
CA SER A 212 -16.43 3.77 2.53
C SER A 212 -17.23 3.28 3.72
N ARG A 213 -17.91 2.13 3.59
CA ARG A 213 -18.74 1.54 4.65
C ARG A 213 -17.98 1.36 5.97
N GLY A 214 -16.75 0.83 5.90
CA GLY A 214 -15.86 0.66 7.06
C GLY A 214 -15.53 1.99 7.76
N ALA A 215 -15.25 3.04 6.99
CA ALA A 215 -14.97 4.35 7.55
C ALA A 215 -16.22 5.03 8.13
N TRP A 216 -17.40 4.83 7.52
CA TRP A 216 -18.68 5.31 8.05
C TRP A 216 -19.02 4.66 9.40
N LEU A 217 -18.78 3.36 9.55
CA LEU A 217 -18.97 2.64 10.82
C LEU A 217 -17.96 3.11 11.88
N PHE A 218 -16.72 3.35 11.47
CA PHE A 218 -15.65 3.73 12.40
C PHE A 218 -15.71 5.21 12.83
N PHE A 219 -16.25 6.12 12.00
CA PHE A 219 -16.30 7.55 12.27
C PHE A 219 -17.03 7.91 13.59
N PRO A 220 -18.23 7.37 13.90
CA PRO A 220 -18.88 7.58 15.20
C PRO A 220 -18.04 7.12 16.39
N VAL A 221 -17.34 5.99 16.28
CA VAL A 221 -16.46 5.48 17.35
C VAL A 221 -15.33 6.47 17.62
N VAL A 222 -14.68 6.96 16.57
CA VAL A 222 -13.61 7.97 16.65
C VAL A 222 -14.14 9.30 17.23
N LEU A 223 -15.36 9.71 16.85
CA LEU A 223 -16.02 10.92 17.37
C LEU A 223 -16.32 10.79 18.87
N LEU A 224 -16.76 9.61 19.34
CA LEU A 224 -16.95 9.33 20.76
C LEU A 224 -15.64 9.40 21.54
N ILE A 225 -14.55 8.83 21.00
CA ILE A 225 -13.21 8.94 21.59
C ILE A 225 -12.79 10.41 21.70
N PHE A 226 -13.03 11.20 20.65
CA PHE A 226 -12.75 12.64 20.66
C PHE A 226 -13.48 13.37 21.78
N TRP A 227 -14.79 13.14 21.93
CA TRP A 227 -15.56 13.75 23.01
C TRP A 227 -15.16 13.26 24.40
N ALA A 228 -14.82 11.98 24.54
CA ALA A 228 -14.34 11.40 25.81
C ALA A 228 -13.02 12.04 26.25
N LEU A 229 -12.05 12.19 25.33
CA LEU A 229 -10.78 12.85 25.63
C LEU A 229 -10.98 14.35 25.92
N ASN A 230 -11.93 14.99 25.25
CA ASN A 230 -12.25 16.41 25.42
C ASN A 230 -13.40 16.67 26.42
N PHE A 231 -13.71 15.72 27.32
CA PHE A 231 -14.87 15.77 28.22
C PHE A 231 -15.01 17.07 29.03
N ARG A 232 -13.89 17.70 29.40
CA ARG A 232 -13.90 18.97 30.15
C ARG A 232 -14.38 20.15 29.33
N ARG A 233 -14.23 20.08 28.01
CA ARG A 233 -14.71 21.04 27.01
C ARG A 233 -15.79 20.42 26.13
N PHE A 234 -16.53 19.43 26.67
CA PHE A 234 -17.48 18.62 25.91
C PHE A 234 -18.48 19.46 25.11
N ILE A 235 -19.05 20.51 25.71
CA ILE A 235 -20.02 21.39 25.02
C ILE A 235 -19.41 21.99 23.74
N ASN A 236 -18.18 22.50 23.81
CA ASN A 236 -17.51 23.07 22.65
C ASN A 236 -17.12 21.99 21.63
N ALA A 237 -16.58 20.87 22.12
CA ALA A 237 -16.19 19.75 21.27
C ALA A 237 -17.38 19.14 20.52
N PHE A 238 -18.55 19.11 21.17
CA PHE A 238 -19.81 18.70 20.58
C PHE A 238 -20.26 19.72 19.52
N ILE A 239 -20.42 20.99 19.91
CA ILE A 239 -20.91 22.04 18.98
C ILE A 239 -20.03 22.16 17.75
N TYR A 240 -18.71 22.28 17.91
CA TYR A 240 -17.81 22.44 16.76
C TYR A 240 -17.75 21.19 15.87
N ALA A 241 -17.93 19.99 16.42
CA ALA A 241 -18.01 18.77 15.61
C ALA A 241 -19.36 18.64 14.86
N THR A 242 -20.45 19.19 15.42
CA THR A 242 -21.79 19.12 14.83
C THR A 242 -22.02 20.18 13.75
N ILE A 243 -21.37 21.36 13.82
CA ILE A 243 -21.55 22.44 12.83
C ILE A 243 -21.35 21.96 11.38
N PRO A 244 -20.24 21.29 11.01
CA PRO A 244 -20.07 20.72 9.68
C PRO A 244 -21.19 19.76 9.27
N GLY A 245 -21.64 18.89 10.19
CA GLY A 245 -22.69 17.91 9.93
C GLY A 245 -24.05 18.53 9.65
N VAL A 246 -24.41 19.61 10.36
CA VAL A 246 -25.68 20.33 10.13
C VAL A 246 -25.73 20.89 8.71
N PHE A 247 -24.65 21.53 8.26
CA PHE A 247 -24.61 22.07 6.89
C PHE A 247 -24.53 20.97 5.84
N PHE A 248 -23.86 19.86 6.13
CA PHE A 248 -23.86 18.69 5.26
C PHE A 248 -25.29 18.18 5.02
N LEU A 249 -26.12 18.04 6.06
CA LEU A 249 -27.51 17.58 5.90
C LEU A 249 -28.34 18.49 4.98
N VAL A 250 -28.04 19.78 4.92
CA VAL A 250 -28.73 20.75 4.06
C VAL A 250 -28.24 20.67 2.62
N THR A 251 -26.96 20.39 2.40
CA THR A 251 -26.33 20.42 1.07
C THR A 251 -26.20 19.04 0.40
N ALA A 252 -26.40 17.95 1.15
CA ALA A 252 -26.11 16.59 0.68
C ALA A 252 -26.93 16.16 -0.54
N MET A 253 -28.26 16.33 -0.52
CA MET A 253 -29.13 15.91 -1.63
C MET A 253 -28.82 16.65 -2.94
N PRO A 254 -28.82 18.00 -2.99
CA PRO A 254 -28.55 18.68 -4.25
C PRO A 254 -27.10 18.51 -4.73
N LEU A 255 -26.16 18.23 -3.81
CA LEU A 255 -24.79 17.90 -4.19
C LEU A 255 -24.67 16.47 -4.74
N TRP A 256 -25.47 15.53 -4.24
CA TRP A 256 -25.54 14.17 -4.78
C TRP A 256 -26.04 14.19 -6.22
N GLU A 257 -27.15 14.90 -6.49
CA GLU A 257 -27.68 15.08 -7.85
C GLU A 257 -26.62 15.66 -8.79
N ALA A 258 -25.91 16.71 -8.35
CA ALA A 258 -24.84 17.30 -9.13
C ALA A 258 -23.65 16.36 -9.39
N ILE A 259 -23.34 15.44 -8.47
CA ILE A 259 -22.28 14.42 -8.67
C ILE A 259 -22.75 13.34 -9.65
N GLU A 260 -24.00 12.88 -9.56
CA GLU A 260 -24.55 11.88 -10.47
C GLU A 260 -24.56 12.38 -11.92
N ASP A 261 -24.93 13.65 -12.11
CA ASP A 261 -25.00 14.29 -13.44
C ASP A 261 -23.68 14.94 -13.88
N ASN A 262 -22.62 14.84 -13.06
CA ASN A 262 -21.30 15.43 -13.33
C ASN A 262 -21.33 16.95 -13.60
N LEU A 263 -22.12 17.68 -12.80
CA LEU A 263 -22.45 19.09 -12.98
C LEU A 263 -21.55 20.01 -12.15
N THR A 264 -20.86 20.92 -12.83
CA THR A 264 -19.99 21.92 -12.16
C THR A 264 -20.75 22.86 -11.22
N GLU A 265 -22.05 23.04 -11.42
CA GLU A 265 -22.94 23.79 -10.53
C GLU A 265 -22.94 23.25 -9.09
N GLY A 266 -22.58 21.97 -8.87
CA GLY A 266 -22.43 21.39 -7.55
C GLY A 266 -21.47 22.16 -6.62
N TRP A 267 -20.51 22.91 -7.19
CA TRP A 267 -19.60 23.76 -6.42
C TRP A 267 -20.34 24.84 -5.63
N TYR A 268 -21.51 25.28 -6.07
CA TYR A 268 -22.36 26.21 -5.34
C TYR A 268 -22.69 25.69 -3.94
N TYR A 269 -23.14 24.43 -3.83
CA TYR A 269 -23.51 23.79 -2.56
C TYR A 269 -22.28 23.55 -1.67
N VAL A 270 -21.16 23.18 -2.28
CA VAL A 270 -19.89 22.97 -1.57
C VAL A 270 -19.35 24.28 -0.98
N VAL A 271 -19.32 25.35 -1.78
CA VAL A 271 -18.82 26.67 -1.35
C VAL A 271 -19.75 27.27 -0.29
N ILE A 272 -21.07 27.20 -0.48
CA ILE A 272 -22.03 27.71 0.50
C ILE A 272 -21.92 26.96 1.82
N GLY A 273 -21.91 25.63 1.81
CA GLY A 273 -21.77 24.87 3.06
C GLY A 273 -20.44 25.14 3.76
N THR A 274 -19.34 25.34 3.00
CA THR A 274 -18.03 25.69 3.55
C THR A 274 -18.07 27.07 4.23
N ILE A 275 -18.61 28.08 3.55
CA ILE A 275 -18.74 29.44 4.08
C ILE A 275 -19.72 29.47 5.27
N ALA A 276 -20.83 28.75 5.19
CA ALA A 276 -21.84 28.70 6.24
C ALA A 276 -21.31 27.99 7.50
N SER A 277 -20.61 26.87 7.35
CA SER A 277 -19.93 26.17 8.44
C SER A 277 -18.86 27.05 9.10
N GLY A 278 -18.01 27.69 8.30
CA GLY A 278 -17.01 28.63 8.79
C GLY A 278 -17.65 29.85 9.48
N GLY A 279 -18.71 30.40 8.89
CA GLY A 279 -19.48 31.52 9.42
C GLY A 279 -20.13 31.20 10.76
N LEU A 280 -20.79 30.05 10.89
CA LEU A 280 -21.38 29.64 12.17
C LEU A 280 -20.31 29.36 13.23
N THR A 281 -19.19 28.77 12.82
CA THR A 281 -18.01 28.60 13.70
C THR A 281 -17.46 29.95 14.18
N PHE A 282 -17.39 30.95 13.29
CA PHE A 282 -17.01 32.32 13.62
C PHE A 282 -18.00 32.93 14.61
N LEU A 283 -19.30 32.93 14.29
CA LEU A 283 -20.35 33.51 15.14
C LEU A 283 -20.34 32.88 16.53
N PHE A 284 -20.28 31.55 16.60
CA PHE A 284 -20.21 30.83 17.87
C PHE A 284 -18.94 31.20 18.65
N SER A 285 -17.77 31.19 18.01
CA SER A 285 -16.52 31.54 18.72
C SER A 285 -16.43 33.01 19.14
N TYR A 286 -16.98 33.93 18.35
CA TYR A 286 -16.89 35.38 18.60
C TYR A 286 -17.92 35.85 19.64
N PHE A 287 -19.18 35.45 19.50
CA PHE A 287 -20.27 35.89 20.39
C PHE A 287 -20.48 34.95 21.58
N LEU A 288 -20.25 33.65 21.39
CA LEU A 288 -20.55 32.62 22.38
C LEU A 288 -19.29 31.99 22.99
N GLY A 289 -18.09 32.49 22.66
CA GLY A 289 -16.82 32.10 23.26
C GLY A 289 -16.74 32.32 24.80
N GLY A 290 -17.72 33.00 25.39
CA GLY A 290 -17.90 33.08 26.85
C GLY A 290 -18.52 31.82 27.50
N ILE A 291 -19.31 31.04 26.74
CA ILE A 291 -19.88 29.75 27.20
C ILE A 291 -18.75 28.74 27.51
N GLU A 292 -17.55 28.94 26.94
CA GLU A 292 -16.34 28.16 27.23
C GLU A 292 -15.97 28.13 28.73
N LYS A 293 -16.42 29.13 29.51
CA LYS A 293 -16.18 29.21 30.96
C LYS A 293 -17.30 28.59 31.80
N LEU A 294 -18.45 28.26 31.20
CA LEU A 294 -19.59 27.67 31.88
C LEU A 294 -19.34 26.17 32.10
N ASN A 295 -18.55 25.82 33.12
CA ASN A 295 -18.41 24.44 33.61
C ASN A 295 -19.64 24.04 34.45
N ILE A 296 -20.83 24.16 33.87
CA ILE A 296 -22.09 23.78 34.52
C ILE A 296 -22.21 22.27 34.43
N LYS A 297 -21.69 21.58 35.45
CA LYS A 297 -21.76 20.11 35.61
C LYS A 297 -23.13 19.54 35.17
N PRO A 298 -24.30 20.04 35.61
CA PRO A 298 -25.58 19.46 35.22
C PRO A 298 -25.92 19.61 33.74
N VAL A 299 -25.55 20.70 33.06
CA VAL A 299 -25.77 20.86 31.60
C VAL A 299 -24.87 19.89 30.83
N ARG A 300 -23.61 19.73 31.26
CA ARG A 300 -22.69 18.76 30.66
C ARG A 300 -23.21 17.34 30.80
N TYR A 301 -23.56 16.91 32.02
CA TYR A 301 -24.11 15.57 32.26
C TYR A 301 -25.49 15.38 31.61
N GLY A 302 -26.29 16.43 31.50
CA GLY A 302 -27.57 16.43 30.78
C GLY A 302 -27.38 16.22 29.27
N LEU A 303 -26.47 16.94 28.62
CA LEU A 303 -26.15 16.73 27.20
C LEU A 303 -25.54 15.35 26.94
N ILE A 304 -24.70 14.84 27.84
CA ILE A 304 -24.19 13.46 27.76
C ILE A 304 -25.33 12.46 27.90
N GLY A 305 -26.26 12.69 28.84
CA GLY A 305 -27.46 11.87 29.01
C GLY A 305 -28.34 11.87 27.76
N ILE A 306 -28.58 13.05 27.16
CA ILE A 306 -29.32 13.18 25.90
C ILE A 306 -28.60 12.46 24.77
N LEU A 307 -27.28 12.63 24.64
CA LEU A 307 -26.49 11.95 23.61
C LEU A 307 -26.52 10.43 23.80
N ALA A 308 -26.38 9.93 25.03
CA ALA A 308 -26.48 8.52 25.34
C ALA A 308 -27.89 7.98 25.03
N VAL A 309 -28.94 8.72 25.36
CA VAL A 309 -30.33 8.36 25.02
C VAL A 309 -30.60 8.43 23.52
N MET A 310 -30.02 9.39 22.79
CA MET A 310 -30.13 9.44 21.32
C MET A 310 -29.38 8.28 20.67
N ILE A 311 -28.16 7.96 21.12
CA ILE A 311 -27.40 6.82 20.61
C ILE A 311 -28.16 5.53 20.92
N LEU A 312 -28.54 5.31 22.17
CA LEU A 312 -29.33 4.12 22.56
C LEU A 312 -30.68 4.09 21.87
N GLY A 313 -31.32 5.23 21.65
CA GLY A 313 -32.61 5.36 20.99
C GLY A 313 -32.54 5.08 19.49
N VAL A 314 -31.52 5.59 18.80
CA VAL A 314 -31.25 5.30 17.38
C VAL A 314 -30.83 3.84 17.20
N SER A 315 -29.95 3.32 18.07
CA SER A 315 -29.56 1.91 18.05
C SER A 315 -30.75 0.98 18.37
N PHE A 316 -31.58 1.31 19.36
CA PHE A 316 -32.77 0.54 19.70
C PHE A 316 -33.82 0.63 18.60
N TYR A 317 -34.12 1.83 18.09
CA TYR A 317 -35.08 2.03 16.99
C TYR A 317 -34.63 1.32 15.71
N GLY A 318 -33.33 1.41 15.37
CA GLY A 318 -32.75 0.71 14.23
C GLY A 318 -32.79 -0.82 14.37
N VAL A 319 -32.69 -1.35 15.60
CA VAL A 319 -32.82 -2.79 15.86
C VAL A 319 -34.30 -3.23 15.87
N THR A 320 -35.22 -2.42 16.39
CA THR A 320 -36.63 -2.82 16.54
C THR A 320 -37.50 -2.52 15.34
N ASN A 321 -37.13 -1.55 14.51
CA ASN A 321 -37.91 -1.10 13.35
C ASN A 321 -37.06 -1.13 12.07
N TYR A 322 -36.12 -2.09 11.98
CA TYR A 322 -35.22 -2.25 10.85
C TYR A 322 -35.94 -2.22 9.50
N GLU A 323 -37.00 -3.02 9.35
CA GLU A 323 -37.80 -3.12 8.12
C GLU A 323 -38.50 -1.79 7.76
N GLN A 324 -39.12 -1.12 8.73
CA GLN A 324 -39.79 0.17 8.51
C GLN A 324 -38.82 1.34 8.31
N ALA A 325 -37.60 1.27 8.85
CA ALA A 325 -36.57 2.28 8.64
C ALA A 325 -36.03 2.24 7.19
N MET A 326 -36.12 1.08 6.51
CA MET A 326 -35.76 0.94 5.09
C MET A 326 -36.76 1.64 4.17
N ASP A 327 -38.06 1.58 4.47
CA ASP A 327 -39.13 2.23 3.67
C ASP A 327 -39.00 3.77 3.56
N TYR A 328 -38.33 4.43 4.50
CA TYR A 328 -38.14 5.89 4.51
C TYR A 328 -36.73 6.31 4.07
N MET A 329 -35.85 5.35 3.81
CA MET A 329 -34.54 5.62 3.28
C MET A 329 -34.64 5.88 1.77
N PRO A 330 -33.95 6.89 1.23
CA PRO A 330 -33.90 7.06 -0.23
C PRO A 330 -33.47 5.74 -0.89
N ASP A 331 -33.99 5.38 -2.07
CA ASP A 331 -33.66 4.14 -2.79
C ASP A 331 -32.15 3.89 -2.93
N VAL A 332 -31.35 4.96 -2.84
CA VAL A 332 -29.88 4.94 -2.84
C VAL A 332 -29.29 4.31 -1.56
N VAL A 333 -29.97 4.40 -0.43
CA VAL A 333 -29.54 3.88 0.88
C VAL A 333 -30.19 2.50 1.16
N GLU A 334 -31.42 2.26 0.69
CA GLU A 334 -32.08 0.93 0.73
C GLU A 334 -31.27 -0.12 -0.04
N ARG A 335 -30.88 0.18 -1.29
CA ARG A 335 -29.95 -0.65 -2.09
C ARG A 335 -28.56 -0.85 -1.46
N ARG A 336 -28.21 -0.08 -0.41
CA ARG A 336 -26.93 -0.19 0.32
C ARG A 336 -27.04 -1.03 1.58
N ILE A 337 -28.22 -1.14 2.17
CA ILE A 337 -28.47 -1.98 3.35
C ILE A 337 -28.86 -3.40 2.94
N ASP A 338 -29.65 -3.56 1.88
CA ASP A 338 -29.95 -4.87 1.27
C ASP A 338 -28.72 -5.57 0.67
N ARG A 339 -27.63 -4.82 0.45
CA ARG A 339 -26.31 -5.33 0.02
C ARG A 339 -25.25 -5.30 1.12
N ILE A 340 -25.65 -5.27 2.39
CA ILE A 340 -24.77 -5.67 3.50
C ILE A 340 -24.86 -7.20 3.59
N ASP A 341 -24.55 -7.86 2.47
CA ASP A 341 -24.28 -9.28 2.50
C ASP A 341 -22.83 -9.46 2.94
N PHE A 342 -22.58 -10.39 3.86
CA PHE A 342 -21.23 -10.63 4.38
C PHE A 342 -20.25 -11.06 3.25
N ASP A 343 -20.80 -11.61 2.17
CA ASP A 343 -20.08 -12.05 0.98
C ASP A 343 -19.84 -10.90 -0.03
N GLU A 344 -20.77 -9.97 -0.22
CA GLU A 344 -20.60 -8.81 -1.13
C GLU A 344 -19.79 -7.64 -0.53
N THR A 345 -19.63 -7.59 0.81
CA THR A 345 -18.92 -6.49 1.50
C THR A 345 -17.40 -6.57 1.40
N GLY A 346 -16.85 -7.65 0.84
CA GLY A 346 -15.41 -7.96 0.88
C GLY A 346 -14.88 -8.21 2.29
N LEU A 347 -15.76 -8.27 3.31
CA LEU A 347 -15.38 -8.58 4.68
C LEU A 347 -15.10 -10.07 4.86
N GLY A 348 -15.84 -10.96 4.17
CA GLY A 348 -15.51 -12.39 4.08
C GLY A 348 -14.10 -12.61 3.50
N THR A 349 -13.82 -12.03 2.32
CA THR A 349 -12.50 -12.07 1.69
C THR A 349 -11.39 -11.49 2.58
N ARG A 350 -11.65 -10.43 3.37
CA ARG A 350 -10.67 -9.90 4.33
C ARG A 350 -10.38 -10.85 5.49
N GLY A 351 -11.37 -11.62 5.94
CA GLY A 351 -11.15 -12.67 6.93
C GLY A 351 -10.19 -13.73 6.41
N GLU A 352 -10.45 -14.23 5.21
CA GLU A 352 -9.60 -15.22 4.53
C GLU A 352 -8.17 -14.70 4.31
N LEU A 353 -8.02 -13.44 3.87
CA LEU A 353 -6.69 -12.81 3.74
C LEU A 353 -5.92 -12.80 5.08
N MET A 354 -6.60 -12.53 6.20
CA MET A 354 -5.99 -12.56 7.53
C MET A 354 -5.65 -13.99 7.96
N ASP A 355 -6.49 -14.97 7.64
CA ASP A 355 -6.25 -16.39 7.95
C ASP A 355 -5.04 -16.92 7.17
N THR A 356 -4.97 -16.65 5.86
CA THR A 356 -3.79 -16.93 5.03
C THR A 356 -2.55 -16.23 5.55
N ALA A 357 -2.63 -14.95 5.92
CA ALA A 357 -1.50 -14.23 6.51
C ALA A 357 -1.07 -14.87 7.85
N TRP A 358 -2.03 -15.34 8.64
CA TRP A 358 -1.74 -16.02 9.90
C TRP A 358 -1.03 -17.36 9.69
N ASP A 359 -1.40 -18.12 8.67
CA ASP A 359 -0.71 -19.35 8.29
C ASP A 359 0.73 -19.09 7.87
N MET A 360 0.96 -18.07 7.04
CA MET A 360 2.30 -17.62 6.67
C MET A 360 3.13 -17.19 7.90
N ILE A 361 2.52 -16.51 8.87
CA ILE A 361 3.18 -16.10 10.12
C ILE A 361 3.56 -17.33 10.96
N LYS A 362 2.71 -18.35 11.03
CA LYS A 362 2.99 -19.59 11.77
C LYS A 362 4.17 -20.35 11.17
N ASP A 363 4.34 -20.30 9.86
CA ASP A 363 5.46 -20.93 9.16
C ASP A 363 6.78 -20.15 9.37
N ARG A 364 6.70 -18.81 9.54
CA ARG A 364 7.88 -17.94 9.72
C ARG A 364 7.74 -16.96 10.89
N PRO A 365 7.64 -17.45 12.14
CA PRO A 365 7.19 -16.62 13.26
C PRO A 365 8.21 -15.60 13.78
N VAL A 366 9.49 -15.75 13.47
CA VAL A 366 10.57 -14.94 14.09
C VAL A 366 10.92 -13.70 13.27
N LEU A 367 11.20 -13.85 11.98
CA LEU A 367 11.61 -12.76 11.10
C LEU A 367 10.69 -12.59 9.87
N GLY A 368 9.61 -13.38 9.78
CA GLY A 368 8.69 -13.34 8.66
C GLY A 368 9.34 -13.78 7.34
N ALA A 369 8.71 -13.38 6.24
CA ALA A 369 9.13 -13.62 4.87
C ALA A 369 9.92 -12.45 4.26
N GLY A 370 10.21 -11.38 5.02
CA GLY A 370 10.74 -10.12 4.51
C GLY A 370 9.64 -9.19 3.97
N GLY A 371 9.96 -7.89 3.84
CA GLY A 371 9.06 -6.92 3.22
C GLY A 371 8.69 -7.35 1.79
N GLY A 372 7.40 -7.24 1.42
CA GLY A 372 6.91 -7.73 0.13
C GLY A 372 6.79 -9.26 0.03
N GLY A 373 7.01 -10.00 1.12
CA GLY A 373 6.90 -11.47 1.13
C GLY A 373 5.46 -12.01 1.02
N TRP A 374 4.45 -11.14 1.05
CA TRP A 374 3.04 -11.52 0.84
C TRP A 374 2.80 -12.06 -0.57
N GLU A 375 3.02 -11.22 -1.58
CA GLU A 375 2.68 -11.45 -2.99
C GLU A 375 3.22 -12.78 -3.57
N PRO A 376 4.51 -13.16 -3.38
CA PRO A 376 5.04 -14.39 -3.96
C PRO A 376 4.60 -15.66 -3.22
N LEU A 377 4.03 -15.55 -2.02
CA LEU A 377 3.80 -16.72 -1.16
C LEU A 377 2.32 -17.00 -0.89
N TYR A 378 1.47 -15.98 -0.81
CA TYR A 378 0.09 -16.15 -0.29
C TYR A 378 -0.74 -17.14 -1.09
N HIS A 379 -0.47 -17.27 -2.39
CA HIS A 379 -1.16 -18.21 -3.28
C HIS A 379 -1.05 -19.67 -2.82
N ARG A 380 0.01 -20.03 -2.09
CA ARG A 380 0.20 -21.39 -1.55
C ARG A 380 -0.63 -21.68 -0.31
N TYR A 381 -1.16 -20.62 0.31
CA TYR A 381 -1.89 -20.67 1.59
C TYR A 381 -3.36 -20.28 1.43
N MET A 382 -3.80 -19.90 0.22
CA MET A 382 -5.20 -19.54 -0.02
C MET A 382 -6.05 -20.80 -0.21
N GLU A 383 -7.26 -20.80 0.36
CA GLU A 383 -8.21 -21.92 0.25
C GLU A 383 -9.15 -21.80 -0.95
N ARG A 384 -9.18 -20.61 -1.59
CA ARG A 384 -9.91 -20.33 -2.82
C ARG A 384 -9.19 -19.28 -3.64
N ASP A 385 -9.52 -19.19 -4.91
CA ASP A 385 -8.95 -18.17 -5.79
C ASP A 385 -9.40 -16.75 -5.39
N TYR A 386 -8.41 -15.93 -5.06
CA TYR A 386 -8.55 -14.49 -4.94
C TYR A 386 -7.21 -13.82 -5.27
N TRP A 387 -7.29 -12.58 -5.77
CA TRP A 387 -6.11 -11.77 -6.03
C TRP A 387 -6.01 -10.62 -5.03
N ALA A 388 -4.90 -10.54 -4.31
CA ALA A 388 -4.64 -9.45 -3.38
C ALA A 388 -3.16 -9.04 -3.35
N THR A 389 -2.88 -7.78 -3.66
CA THR A 389 -1.52 -7.23 -3.59
C THR A 389 -1.02 -7.05 -2.15
N GLU A 390 -1.93 -7.01 -1.18
CA GLU A 390 -1.67 -6.70 0.23
C GLU A 390 -2.61 -7.53 1.11
N VAL A 391 -2.25 -7.78 2.37
CA VAL A 391 -3.09 -8.54 3.33
C VAL A 391 -4.42 -7.84 3.66
N HIS A 392 -4.57 -6.55 3.35
CA HIS A 392 -5.73 -5.74 3.79
C HIS A 392 -5.88 -5.66 5.32
N SER A 393 -4.78 -5.88 6.05
CA SER A 393 -4.64 -5.59 7.47
C SER A 393 -3.19 -5.32 7.79
N HIS A 394 -2.86 -4.08 8.16
CA HIS A 394 -1.45 -3.71 8.29
C HIS A 394 -0.74 -4.43 9.44
N ILE A 395 -1.45 -4.85 10.50
CA ILE A 395 -0.84 -5.64 11.58
C ILE A 395 -0.44 -7.05 11.10
N PHE A 396 -1.27 -7.68 10.27
CA PHE A 396 -0.95 -8.98 9.68
C PHE A 396 0.10 -8.84 8.57
N GLN A 397 0.06 -7.75 7.79
CA GLN A 397 1.14 -7.40 6.85
C GLN A 397 2.49 -7.35 7.56
N VAL A 398 2.59 -6.57 8.65
CA VAL A 398 3.82 -6.51 9.47
C VAL A 398 4.21 -7.91 9.97
N GLY A 399 3.24 -8.73 10.37
CA GLY A 399 3.50 -10.11 10.80
C GLY A 399 4.08 -10.98 9.71
N VAL A 400 3.52 -10.95 8.50
CA VAL A 400 4.05 -11.66 7.33
C VAL A 400 5.48 -11.21 7.04
N GLU A 401 5.74 -9.91 7.11
CA GLU A 401 7.03 -9.35 6.69
C GLU A 401 8.15 -9.45 7.74
N THR A 402 7.80 -9.50 9.03
CA THR A 402 8.78 -9.40 10.14
C THR A 402 8.54 -10.38 11.28
N GLY A 403 7.52 -11.22 11.17
CA GLY A 403 7.13 -12.18 12.21
C GLY A 403 6.44 -11.52 13.42
N ILE A 404 6.22 -12.33 14.44
CA ILE A 404 5.62 -11.92 15.72
C ILE A 404 6.39 -10.77 16.39
N PRO A 405 7.75 -10.74 16.39
CA PRO A 405 8.50 -9.62 16.98
C PRO A 405 8.11 -8.26 16.40
N GLY A 406 7.94 -8.14 15.08
CA GLY A 406 7.53 -6.87 14.48
C GLY A 406 6.08 -6.52 14.78
N MET A 407 5.17 -7.50 14.85
CA MET A 407 3.77 -7.27 15.30
C MET A 407 3.73 -6.68 16.72
N LEU A 408 4.56 -7.20 17.63
CA LEU A 408 4.68 -6.72 19.00
C LEU A 408 5.26 -5.31 19.06
N ILE A 409 6.29 -5.01 18.26
CA ILE A 409 6.87 -3.67 18.16
C ILE A 409 5.85 -2.68 17.60
N PHE A 410 5.13 -3.04 16.54
CA PHE A 410 4.07 -2.22 15.95
C PHE A 410 2.94 -1.94 16.95
N SER A 411 2.52 -2.95 17.71
CA SER A 411 1.58 -2.78 18.83
C SER A 411 2.13 -1.84 19.92
N GLY A 412 3.44 -1.92 20.18
CA GLY A 412 4.17 -1.02 21.08
C GLY A 412 4.10 0.45 20.68
N ILE A 413 4.00 0.78 19.39
CA ILE A 413 3.85 2.16 18.90
C ILE A 413 2.57 2.77 19.47
N TRP A 414 1.45 2.05 19.39
CA TRP A 414 0.15 2.51 19.90
C TRP A 414 0.14 2.67 21.43
N ILE A 415 0.79 1.74 22.14
CA ILE A 415 0.95 1.82 23.60
C ILE A 415 1.79 3.05 23.98
N ALA A 416 2.89 3.32 23.27
CA ALA A 416 3.72 4.49 23.52
C ALA A 416 3.00 5.79 23.19
N LEU A 417 2.18 5.82 22.14
CA LEU A 417 1.35 6.98 21.81
C LEU A 417 0.36 7.31 22.94
N ALA A 418 -0.34 6.29 23.45
CA ALA A 418 -1.25 6.44 24.58
C ALA A 418 -0.53 6.89 25.86
N TYR A 419 0.64 6.30 26.14
CA TYR A 419 1.49 6.71 27.27
C TYR A 419 1.93 8.17 27.16
N GLN A 420 2.40 8.61 25.99
CA GLN A 420 2.79 9.99 25.75
C GLN A 420 1.63 10.95 25.98
N LEU A 421 0.44 10.64 25.44
CA LEU A 421 -0.77 11.42 25.66
C LEU A 421 -1.11 11.55 27.15
N PHE A 422 -1.01 10.44 27.90
CA PHE A 422 -1.23 10.44 29.35
C PHE A 422 -0.25 11.36 30.10
N ILE A 423 1.02 11.36 29.71
CA ILE A 423 2.02 12.24 30.31
C ILE A 423 1.74 13.71 29.99
N ILE A 424 1.35 14.03 28.75
CA ILE A 424 0.93 15.38 28.35
C ILE A 424 -0.27 15.82 29.19
N TRP A 425 -1.28 14.97 29.34
CA TRP A 425 -2.46 15.24 30.18
C TRP A 425 -2.11 15.55 31.64
N LYS A 426 -1.15 14.82 32.20
CA LYS A 426 -0.73 14.94 33.60
C LYS A 426 0.12 16.19 33.84
N LYS A 427 1.06 16.50 32.94
CA LYS A 427 2.09 17.52 33.16
C LYS A 427 1.85 18.85 32.43
N ARG A 428 1.19 18.85 31.27
CA ARG A 428 1.01 20.04 30.43
C ARG A 428 -0.37 20.09 29.77
N ARG A 429 -1.38 20.40 30.59
CA ARG A 429 -2.80 20.40 30.17
C ARG A 429 -3.17 21.38 29.07
N GLU A 430 -2.41 22.44 28.88
CA GLU A 430 -2.60 23.39 27.79
C GLU A 430 -2.38 22.75 26.42
N ASP A 431 -1.39 21.87 26.28
CA ASP A 431 -1.14 21.17 25.01
C ASP A 431 -2.02 19.94 24.80
N PHE A 432 -2.60 19.42 25.89
CA PHE A 432 -3.31 18.15 25.88
C PHE A 432 -4.40 18.11 24.82
N TYR A 433 -5.13 19.20 24.60
CA TYR A 433 -6.22 19.25 23.64
C TYR A 433 -5.74 19.25 22.18
N ASN A 434 -4.57 19.85 21.91
CA ASN A 434 -3.89 19.71 20.61
C ASN A 434 -3.46 18.24 20.40
N ALA A 435 -2.82 17.66 21.42
CA ALA A 435 -2.33 16.29 21.38
C ALA A 435 -3.45 15.24 21.32
N SER A 436 -4.60 15.48 21.96
CA SER A 436 -5.74 14.55 21.93
C SER A 436 -6.41 14.50 20.58
N GLY A 437 -6.48 15.63 19.86
CA GLY A 437 -6.99 15.64 18.49
C GLY A 437 -6.08 14.89 17.51
N LEU A 438 -4.77 15.06 17.66
CA LEU A 438 -3.76 14.27 16.94
C LEU A 438 -3.86 12.78 17.28
N PHE A 439 -4.04 12.42 18.54
CA PHE A 439 -4.24 11.04 18.97
C PHE A 439 -5.48 10.44 18.32
N VAL A 440 -6.61 11.15 18.31
CA VAL A 440 -7.85 10.71 17.66
C VAL A 440 -7.64 10.53 16.16
N ALA A 441 -6.96 11.47 15.49
CA ALA A 441 -6.61 11.34 14.08
C ALA A 441 -5.73 10.12 13.80
N ALA A 442 -4.78 9.81 14.70
CA ALA A 442 -3.96 8.61 14.62
C ALA A 442 -4.79 7.32 14.76
N ILE A 443 -5.72 7.28 15.73
CA ILE A 443 -6.63 6.14 15.92
C ILE A 443 -7.59 5.99 14.73
N ALA A 444 -8.08 7.09 14.17
CA ALA A 444 -8.94 7.06 12.98
C ALA A 444 -8.25 6.37 11.81
N LEU A 445 -6.99 6.74 11.55
CA LEU A 445 -6.23 6.23 10.43
C LEU A 445 -5.73 4.80 10.70
N GLY A 446 -5.06 4.58 11.83
CA GLY A 446 -4.48 3.28 12.17
C GLY A 446 -5.52 2.21 12.50
N GLY A 447 -6.62 2.58 13.16
CA GLY A 447 -7.72 1.65 13.45
C GLY A 447 -8.42 1.19 12.17
N HIS A 448 -8.65 2.09 11.20
CA HIS A 448 -9.17 1.70 9.89
C HIS A 448 -8.16 0.83 9.11
N SER A 449 -6.85 1.01 9.31
CA SER A 449 -5.80 0.15 8.72
C SER A 449 -5.66 -1.24 9.36
N MET A 450 -6.45 -1.56 10.40
CA MET A 450 -6.53 -2.93 10.91
C MET A 450 -7.45 -3.81 10.05
N ILE A 451 -8.31 -3.20 9.24
CA ILE A 451 -9.30 -3.86 8.38
C ILE A 451 -9.16 -3.46 6.91
N ASP A 452 -8.09 -2.72 6.58
CA ASP A 452 -7.75 -2.30 5.22
C ASP A 452 -6.25 -1.99 5.08
N PHE A 453 -5.73 -1.90 3.85
CA PHE A 453 -4.29 -1.70 3.57
C PHE A 453 -3.86 -0.22 3.49
N ASN A 454 -4.53 0.69 4.22
CA ASN A 454 -4.30 2.14 4.01
C ASN A 454 -2.84 2.57 4.25
N LEU A 455 -2.08 1.82 5.05
CA LEU A 455 -0.67 2.13 5.36
C LEU A 455 0.31 1.62 4.31
N SER A 456 -0.12 0.80 3.35
CA SER A 456 0.68 0.46 2.16
C SER A 456 0.79 1.66 1.20
N LEU A 457 -0.12 2.65 1.30
CA LEU A 457 0.05 3.95 0.64
C LEU A 457 1.02 4.83 1.44
N GLY A 458 2.21 5.04 0.90
CA GLY A 458 3.28 5.73 1.61
C GLY A 458 2.95 7.15 2.08
N ALA A 459 2.10 7.88 1.36
CA ALA A 459 1.62 9.20 1.76
C ALA A 459 0.83 9.17 3.08
N VAL A 460 0.07 8.10 3.30
CA VAL A 460 -0.77 7.92 4.49
C VAL A 460 0.06 7.54 5.70
N ALA A 461 1.06 6.66 5.51
CA ALA A 461 2.04 6.37 6.55
C ALA A 461 2.87 7.63 6.90
N VAL A 462 3.34 8.41 5.93
CA VAL A 462 4.01 9.71 6.19
C VAL A 462 3.14 10.63 7.05
N TYR A 463 1.84 10.72 6.73
CA TYR A 463 0.88 11.52 7.50
C TYR A 463 0.73 11.02 8.95
N LEU A 464 0.60 9.70 9.15
CA LEU A 464 0.50 9.09 10.47
C LEU A 464 1.77 9.27 11.30
N TRP A 465 2.95 9.09 10.71
CA TRP A 465 4.23 9.27 11.41
C TRP A 465 4.51 10.75 11.72
N ALA A 466 4.04 11.69 10.90
CA ALA A 466 4.04 13.10 11.23
C ALA A 466 3.14 13.38 12.46
N ILE A 467 1.96 12.75 12.56
CA ILE A 467 1.10 12.82 13.75
C ILE A 467 1.83 12.30 14.99
N PHE A 468 2.47 11.12 14.91
CA PHE A 468 3.30 10.58 16.00
C PHE A 468 4.42 11.55 16.41
N GLY A 469 5.05 12.19 15.43
CA GLY A 469 6.07 13.20 15.64
C GLY A 469 5.54 14.42 16.41
N LEU A 470 4.36 14.92 16.05
CA LEU A 470 3.73 16.05 16.73
C LEU A 470 3.30 15.71 18.17
N VAL A 471 2.76 14.52 18.42
CA VAL A 471 2.45 14.07 19.79
C VAL A 471 3.74 13.96 20.61
N THR A 472 4.81 13.42 20.02
CA THR A 472 6.12 13.37 20.69
C THR A 472 6.70 14.75 20.97
N PHE A 473 6.50 15.73 20.08
CA PHE A 473 6.89 17.12 20.34
C PHE A 473 6.21 17.65 21.62
N TYR A 474 4.89 17.52 21.74
CA TYR A 474 4.17 17.94 22.95
C TYR A 474 4.58 17.15 24.20
N TYR A 475 4.87 15.85 24.05
CA TYR A 475 5.39 15.03 25.14
C TYR A 475 6.75 15.55 25.67
N ARG A 476 7.69 15.87 24.77
CA ARG A 476 9.01 16.43 25.11
C ARG A 476 8.87 17.74 25.89
N MET A 477 7.96 18.59 25.45
CA MET A 477 7.63 19.82 26.16
C MET A 477 7.03 19.55 27.56
N ALA A 478 6.15 18.57 27.68
CA ALA A 478 5.51 18.20 28.95
C ALA A 478 6.51 17.63 29.98
N ILE A 479 7.61 17.01 29.54
CA ILE A 479 8.69 16.54 30.41
C ILE A 479 9.75 17.62 30.71
N GLY A 480 9.51 18.87 30.29
CA GLY A 480 10.36 20.02 30.63
C GLY A 480 11.55 20.23 29.70
N GLU A 481 11.55 19.62 28.51
CA GLU A 481 12.58 19.85 27.51
C GLU A 481 12.42 21.24 26.89
N LYS A 482 13.51 22.02 26.88
CA LYS A 482 13.54 23.37 26.28
C LYS A 482 13.81 23.29 24.79
N THR A 483 13.13 24.11 24.01
CA THR A 483 13.42 24.26 22.57
C THR A 483 14.72 25.07 22.36
N VAL A 484 15.38 24.96 21.19
CA VAL A 484 16.61 25.73 20.86
C VAL A 484 16.49 27.21 21.16
N GLU A 485 15.36 27.83 20.79
CA GLU A 485 15.16 29.26 21.01
C GLU A 485 15.12 29.63 22.49
N GLU A 486 14.55 28.77 23.33
CA GLU A 486 14.50 28.94 24.79
C GLU A 486 15.86 28.71 25.43
N GLU A 487 16.64 27.74 24.94
CA GLU A 487 18.02 27.54 25.38
C GLU A 487 18.92 28.74 25.04
N VAL A 488 18.86 29.24 23.81
CA VAL A 488 19.64 30.41 23.36
C VAL A 488 19.26 31.67 24.13
N LYS A 489 17.97 31.86 24.45
CA LYS A 489 17.50 32.95 25.31
C LYS A 489 17.94 32.78 26.77
N SER A 490 17.99 31.55 27.29
CA SER A 490 18.44 31.28 28.67
C SER A 490 19.95 31.43 28.85
N LYS A 491 20.76 31.02 27.85
CA LYS A 491 22.22 31.21 27.83
C LYS A 491 22.63 32.68 27.78
N LYS A 492 21.76 33.58 27.29
CA LYS A 492 21.96 35.03 27.36
C LYS A 492 21.67 35.65 28.74
N LYS A 493 21.07 34.92 29.69
CA LYS A 493 20.64 35.45 31.00
C LYS A 493 21.31 34.82 32.22
N VAL A 494 22.23 33.87 32.07
CA VAL A 494 22.83 33.17 33.22
C VAL A 494 24.36 33.29 33.23
N ASN A 495 24.86 34.04 34.21
CA ASN A 495 26.24 33.92 34.70
C ASN A 495 26.44 32.49 35.22
N LYS A 496 27.52 31.83 34.78
CA LYS A 496 27.89 30.46 35.16
C LYS A 496 27.87 30.29 36.70
N LYS A 497 26.85 29.64 37.24
CA LYS A 497 26.98 28.83 38.45
C LYS A 497 26.85 27.36 38.05
N LYS A 498 27.99 26.66 38.05
CA LYS A 498 28.04 25.20 38.06
C LYS A 498 27.34 24.74 39.34
N SER A 499 26.12 24.22 39.25
CA SER A 499 25.58 23.37 40.30
C SER A 499 26.22 21.99 40.15
N GLN A 500 27.15 21.68 41.05
CA GLN A 500 27.65 20.33 41.28
C GLN A 500 26.47 19.45 41.72
N GLY A 501 26.19 18.41 40.95
CA GLY A 501 25.18 17.38 41.24
C GLY A 501 25.83 15.99 41.25
N LEU A 502 25.34 15.14 42.15
CA LEU A 502 26.00 14.01 42.80
C LEU A 502 26.17 12.71 41.99
N PHE A 503 26.22 12.76 40.65
CA PHE A 503 26.44 11.60 39.79
C PHE A 503 27.37 11.98 38.62
N GLU A 504 28.67 11.94 38.86
CA GLU A 504 29.69 12.06 37.81
C GLU A 504 29.92 10.70 37.15
N GLY A 505 29.47 10.61 35.91
CA GLY A 505 29.65 9.51 34.97
C GLY A 505 28.58 9.66 33.90
N ASP A 506 28.97 9.95 32.64
CA ASP A 506 28.01 10.02 31.53
C ASP A 506 27.18 8.71 31.56
N SER A 507 25.86 8.82 31.74
CA SER A 507 25.01 7.63 31.67
C SER A 507 25.19 6.98 30.29
N LYS A 508 25.09 5.64 30.17
CA LYS A 508 25.24 4.95 28.87
C LYS A 508 24.39 5.60 27.77
N LEU A 509 23.22 6.14 28.14
CA LEU A 509 22.31 6.84 27.24
C LEU A 509 22.83 8.22 26.76
N GLU A 510 23.56 8.97 27.58
CA GLU A 510 24.17 10.24 27.18
C GLU A 510 25.28 10.04 26.16
N VAL A 511 26.10 9.00 26.32
CA VAL A 511 27.12 8.63 25.34
C VAL A 511 26.47 8.23 24.01
N VAL A 512 25.46 7.36 24.05
CA VAL A 512 24.68 6.98 22.86
C VAL A 512 24.11 8.23 22.17
N ASN A 513 23.51 9.14 22.92
CA ASN A 513 22.91 10.36 22.38
C ASN A 513 23.90 11.36 21.78
N LYS A 514 25.18 11.35 22.20
CA LYS A 514 26.25 12.16 21.59
C LYS A 514 26.69 11.58 20.25
N VAL A 515 26.74 10.25 20.13
CA VAL A 515 27.25 9.54 18.94
C VAL A 515 26.15 9.31 17.89
N PHE A 516 24.91 9.09 18.33
CA PHE A 516 23.79 8.68 17.47
C PHE A 516 23.52 9.64 16.29
N PRO A 517 23.57 10.99 16.42
CA PRO A 517 23.36 11.87 15.26
C PRO A 517 24.42 11.70 14.16
N TYR A 518 25.66 11.32 14.52
CA TYR A 518 26.71 11.02 13.53
C TYR A 518 26.45 9.69 12.82
N VAL A 519 26.03 8.66 13.57
CA VAL A 519 25.62 7.37 13.00
C VAL A 519 24.45 7.57 12.04
N MET A 520 23.42 8.31 12.47
CA MET A 520 22.27 8.63 11.64
C MET A 520 22.66 9.42 10.39
N LEU A 521 23.66 10.32 10.47
CA LEU A 521 24.13 11.05 9.28
C LEU A 521 24.76 10.10 8.26
N VAL A 522 25.62 9.18 8.72
CA VAL A 522 26.22 8.17 7.84
C VAL A 522 25.15 7.27 7.22
N VAL A 523 24.24 6.72 8.04
CA VAL A 523 23.13 5.89 7.56
C VAL A 523 22.27 6.65 6.56
N THR A 524 21.94 7.91 6.82
CA THR A 524 21.15 8.75 5.89
C THR A 524 21.85 8.97 4.57
N VAL A 525 23.18 9.17 4.57
CA VAL A 525 23.96 9.30 3.33
C VAL A 525 23.97 8.00 2.54
N VAL A 526 24.12 6.86 3.20
CA VAL A 526 24.03 5.53 2.55
C VAL A 526 22.64 5.32 1.94
N MET A 527 21.57 5.57 2.70
CA MET A 527 20.19 5.46 2.22
C MET A 527 19.92 6.40 1.04
N LEU A 528 20.41 7.64 1.10
CA LEU A 528 20.26 8.61 0.01
C LEU A 528 20.94 8.13 -1.28
N ILE A 529 22.17 7.63 -1.18
CA ILE A 529 22.93 7.12 -2.33
C ILE A 529 22.20 5.90 -2.90
N TYR A 530 21.83 4.94 -2.05
CA TYR A 530 21.15 3.73 -2.48
C TYR A 530 19.79 4.02 -3.13
N SER A 531 18.93 4.84 -2.50
CA SER A 531 17.65 5.26 -3.10
C SER A 531 17.84 5.99 -4.42
N SER A 532 18.91 6.79 -4.56
CA SER A 532 19.21 7.49 -5.82
C SER A 532 19.68 6.52 -6.91
N MET A 533 20.48 5.52 -6.56
CA MET A 533 20.89 4.45 -7.48
C MET A 533 19.67 3.67 -7.96
N VAL A 534 18.85 3.14 -7.04
CA VAL A 534 17.65 2.36 -7.39
C VAL A 534 16.65 3.19 -8.21
N TYR A 535 16.43 4.46 -7.84
CA TYR A 535 15.58 5.37 -8.63
C TYR A 535 16.09 5.54 -10.07
N SER A 536 17.41 5.72 -10.26
CA SER A 536 18.01 5.79 -11.59
C SER A 536 17.91 4.45 -12.33
N GLY A 537 18.22 3.33 -11.68
CA GLY A 537 18.13 2.00 -12.27
C GLY A 537 16.73 1.66 -12.77
N TYR A 538 15.71 1.98 -11.98
CA TYR A 538 14.30 1.82 -12.37
C TYR A 538 13.96 2.61 -13.64
N LYS A 539 14.43 3.86 -13.76
CA LYS A 539 14.21 4.67 -14.96
C LYS A 539 14.94 4.14 -16.19
N ASP A 540 16.13 3.58 -16.00
CA ASP A 540 16.88 2.99 -17.11
C ASP A 540 16.23 1.69 -17.57
N GLY A 541 15.72 0.87 -16.65
CA GLY A 541 14.91 -0.32 -16.97
C GLY A 541 13.65 0.04 -17.78
N GLN A 542 12.89 1.06 -17.38
CA GLN A 542 11.72 1.50 -18.18
C GLN A 542 12.10 1.98 -19.59
N ARG A 543 13.24 2.68 -19.73
CA ARG A 543 13.73 3.12 -21.04
C ARG A 543 14.22 1.95 -21.88
N ALA A 544 14.82 0.94 -21.25
CA ALA A 544 15.25 -0.28 -21.90
C ALA A 544 14.04 -1.07 -22.45
N SER A 545 12.98 -1.23 -21.65
CA SER A 545 11.74 -1.87 -22.12
C SER A 545 11.12 -1.12 -23.30
N ALA A 546 11.06 0.21 -23.23
CA ALA A 546 10.58 1.02 -24.35
C ALA A 546 11.47 0.91 -25.62
N ALA A 547 12.79 0.77 -25.46
CA ALA A 547 13.72 0.55 -26.57
C ALA A 547 13.56 -0.86 -27.18
N MET A 548 13.33 -1.86 -26.33
CA MET A 548 13.05 -3.24 -26.75
C MET A 548 11.77 -3.30 -27.59
N GLU A 549 10.69 -2.63 -27.16
CA GLU A 549 9.43 -2.52 -27.91
C GLU A 549 9.60 -1.82 -29.28
N GLN A 550 10.60 -0.92 -29.39
CA GLN A 550 10.93 -0.22 -30.63
C GLN A 550 11.89 -1.00 -31.54
N GLY A 551 12.36 -2.19 -31.11
CA GLY A 551 13.35 -2.99 -31.83
C GLY A 551 14.78 -2.46 -31.74
N GLU A 552 15.06 -1.50 -30.86
CA GLU A 552 16.40 -0.96 -30.64
C GLU A 552 17.20 -1.83 -29.64
N ILE A 553 17.45 -3.10 -30.01
CA ILE A 553 17.95 -4.14 -29.09
C ILE A 553 19.28 -3.75 -28.42
N GLY A 554 20.24 -3.20 -29.18
CA GLY A 554 21.53 -2.76 -28.62
C GLY A 554 21.39 -1.68 -27.55
N THR A 555 20.51 -0.68 -27.78
CA THR A 555 20.20 0.37 -26.81
C THR A 555 19.51 -0.23 -25.58
N ALA A 556 18.57 -1.17 -25.79
CA ALA A 556 17.87 -1.85 -24.71
C ALA A 556 18.83 -2.61 -23.79
N MET A 557 19.77 -3.37 -24.36
CA MET A 557 20.80 -4.11 -23.62
C MET A 557 21.68 -3.18 -22.76
N GLU A 558 22.22 -2.11 -23.36
CA GLU A 558 23.03 -1.15 -22.62
C GLU A 558 22.26 -0.54 -21.43
N LEU A 559 20.99 -0.21 -21.64
CA LEU A 559 20.14 0.38 -20.60
C LEU A 559 19.76 -0.63 -19.52
N TYR A 560 19.47 -1.88 -19.87
CA TYR A 560 19.21 -2.96 -18.89
C TYR A 560 20.47 -3.28 -18.06
N GLU A 561 21.65 -3.38 -18.67
CA GLU A 561 22.92 -3.56 -17.95
C GLU A 561 23.18 -2.37 -17.00
N SER A 562 22.90 -1.15 -17.47
CA SER A 562 22.96 0.07 -16.66
C SER A 562 21.98 0.01 -15.49
N ALA A 563 20.76 -0.49 -15.71
CA ALA A 563 19.75 -0.66 -14.67
C ALA A 563 20.20 -1.66 -13.59
N ILE A 564 20.70 -2.84 -13.99
CA ILE A 564 21.22 -3.88 -13.10
C ILE A 564 22.41 -3.36 -12.28
N SER A 565 23.30 -2.57 -12.89
CA SER A 565 24.44 -1.99 -12.16
C SER A 565 24.03 -1.05 -11.01
N ARG A 566 22.79 -0.53 -11.05
CA ARG A 566 22.23 0.41 -10.06
C ARG A 566 21.20 -0.22 -9.13
N ASP A 567 20.45 -1.23 -9.61
CA ASP A 567 19.44 -2.00 -8.88
C ASP A 567 19.67 -3.50 -9.13
N SER A 568 20.72 -4.04 -8.53
CA SER A 568 21.19 -5.41 -8.78
C SER A 568 20.28 -6.50 -8.21
N LEU A 569 19.23 -6.14 -7.46
CA LEU A 569 18.28 -7.07 -6.85
C LEU A 569 16.99 -7.21 -7.68
N ASN A 570 16.87 -6.50 -8.79
CA ASN A 570 15.66 -6.51 -9.60
C ASN A 570 15.59 -7.70 -10.57
N ALA A 571 14.97 -8.79 -10.12
CA ALA A 571 14.84 -10.03 -10.87
C ALA A 571 14.17 -9.86 -12.24
N SER A 572 13.15 -9.00 -12.37
CA SER A 572 12.43 -8.83 -13.65
C SER A 572 13.33 -8.24 -14.72
N VAL A 573 14.22 -7.31 -14.37
CA VAL A 573 15.17 -6.70 -15.30
C VAL A 573 16.20 -7.72 -15.81
N TYR A 574 16.58 -8.71 -15.00
CA TYR A 574 17.42 -9.81 -15.47
C TYR A 574 16.70 -10.67 -16.51
N ILE A 575 15.42 -11.01 -16.31
CA ILE A 575 14.62 -11.74 -17.31
C ILE A 575 14.50 -10.93 -18.61
N ASP A 576 14.24 -9.62 -18.51
CA ASP A 576 14.13 -8.76 -19.68
C ASP A 576 15.45 -8.63 -20.46
N LEU A 577 16.59 -8.58 -19.75
CA LEU A 577 17.92 -8.58 -20.36
C LEU A 577 18.27 -9.94 -20.99
N ALA A 578 17.91 -11.05 -20.34
CA ALA A 578 18.10 -12.39 -20.90
C ALA A 578 17.35 -12.53 -22.23
N ARG A 579 16.13 -12.00 -22.31
CA ARG A 579 15.36 -11.94 -23.57
C ARG A 579 16.06 -11.10 -24.63
N ALA A 580 16.65 -9.96 -24.26
CA ALA A 580 17.40 -9.13 -25.21
C ALA A 580 18.63 -9.87 -25.77
N TYR A 581 19.39 -10.59 -24.93
CA TYR A 581 20.49 -11.43 -25.39
C TYR A 581 20.00 -12.59 -26.27
N GLU A 582 18.88 -13.23 -25.92
CA GLU A 582 18.24 -14.27 -26.74
C GLU A 582 17.90 -13.74 -28.14
N THR A 583 17.31 -12.54 -28.25
CA THR A 583 17.01 -11.91 -29.54
C THR A 583 18.27 -11.70 -30.38
N VAL A 584 19.36 -11.21 -29.78
CA VAL A 584 20.63 -11.05 -30.52
C VAL A 584 21.20 -12.39 -30.97
N TYR A 585 21.12 -13.43 -30.13
CA TYR A 585 21.53 -14.77 -30.53
C TYR A 585 20.71 -15.28 -31.73
N GLN A 586 19.39 -15.09 -31.74
CA GLN A 586 18.53 -15.48 -32.85
C GLN A 586 18.89 -14.74 -34.16
N GLU A 587 19.28 -13.47 -34.06
CA GLU A 587 19.67 -12.66 -35.23
C GLU A 587 21.09 -12.97 -35.76
N THR A 588 22.02 -13.30 -34.87
CA THR A 588 23.47 -13.37 -35.20
C THR A 588 24.04 -14.78 -35.21
N GLY A 589 23.46 -15.71 -34.44
CA GLY A 589 23.99 -17.05 -34.17
C GLY A 589 25.22 -17.07 -33.27
N GLU A 590 25.61 -15.95 -32.65
CA GLU A 590 26.79 -15.87 -31.79
C GLU A 590 26.55 -16.51 -30.42
N GLU A 591 27.19 -17.67 -30.16
CA GLU A 591 26.99 -18.45 -28.93
C GLU A 591 27.26 -17.67 -27.62
N GLU A 592 28.08 -16.61 -27.65
CA GLU A 592 28.31 -15.78 -26.46
C GLU A 592 27.00 -15.23 -25.88
N PHE A 593 26.06 -14.80 -26.73
CA PHE A 593 24.82 -14.21 -26.26
C PHE A 593 23.88 -15.21 -25.61
N ILE A 594 23.86 -16.47 -26.08
CA ILE A 594 23.02 -17.49 -25.42
C ILE A 594 23.56 -17.85 -24.03
N TYR A 595 24.89 -17.94 -23.86
CA TYR A 595 25.48 -18.15 -22.53
C TYR A 595 25.21 -16.98 -21.59
N ARG A 596 25.30 -15.74 -22.08
CA ARG A 596 24.94 -14.55 -21.29
C ARG A 596 23.46 -14.53 -20.94
N ALA A 597 22.58 -14.94 -21.86
CA ALA A 597 21.15 -15.03 -21.60
C ALA A 597 20.85 -16.01 -20.46
N ILE A 598 21.46 -17.20 -20.49
CA ILE A 598 21.29 -18.24 -19.45
C ILE A 598 21.78 -17.74 -18.09
N ASP A 599 23.01 -17.23 -17.99
CA ASP A 599 23.57 -16.71 -16.72
C ASP A 599 22.71 -15.57 -16.15
N THR A 600 22.22 -14.69 -17.02
CA THR A 600 21.34 -13.58 -16.61
C THR A 600 19.98 -14.10 -16.11
N ALA A 601 19.39 -15.08 -16.79
CA ALA A 601 18.10 -15.66 -16.40
C ALA A 601 18.21 -16.46 -15.10
N GLU A 602 19.30 -17.21 -14.91
CA GLU A 602 19.63 -17.91 -13.66
C GLU A 602 19.71 -16.92 -12.48
N ARG A 603 20.30 -15.75 -12.71
CA ARG A 603 20.38 -14.73 -11.66
C ARG A 603 19.01 -14.22 -11.22
N ALA A 604 18.03 -14.18 -12.11
CA ALA A 604 16.65 -13.78 -11.77
C ALA A 604 15.99 -14.78 -10.79
N ILE A 605 16.14 -16.08 -11.05
CA ILE A 605 15.56 -17.12 -10.20
C ILE A 605 16.29 -17.25 -8.86
N GLU A 606 17.61 -17.01 -8.82
CA GLU A 606 18.35 -16.93 -7.55
C GLU A 606 17.85 -15.80 -6.64
N LEU A 607 17.38 -14.70 -7.23
CA LEU A 607 16.85 -13.55 -6.48
C LEU A 607 15.44 -13.82 -5.96
N ASN A 608 14.58 -14.44 -6.76
CA ASN A 608 13.17 -14.70 -6.43
C ASN A 608 12.79 -16.18 -6.67
N PRO A 609 13.30 -17.13 -5.86
CA PRO A 609 13.14 -18.56 -6.13
C PRO A 609 11.71 -19.07 -5.95
N GLU A 610 10.89 -18.39 -5.13
CA GLU A 610 9.53 -18.82 -4.80
C GLU A 610 8.44 -18.16 -5.67
N ASP A 611 8.84 -17.21 -6.52
CA ASP A 611 7.94 -16.42 -7.36
C ASP A 611 7.46 -17.26 -8.56
N GLY A 612 6.15 -17.49 -8.64
CA GLY A 612 5.56 -18.30 -9.70
C GLY A 612 5.73 -17.70 -11.10
N GLN A 613 5.70 -16.36 -11.23
CA GLN A 613 5.87 -15.70 -12.53
C GLN A 613 7.31 -15.79 -13.02
N ILE A 614 8.29 -15.58 -12.13
CA ILE A 614 9.71 -15.72 -12.47
C ILE A 614 10.06 -17.16 -12.81
N ASN A 615 9.57 -18.13 -12.04
CA ASN A 615 9.74 -19.56 -12.35
C ASN A 615 9.16 -19.92 -13.72
N ARG A 616 7.97 -19.40 -14.06
CA ARG A 616 7.36 -19.65 -15.37
C ARG A 616 8.17 -19.05 -16.51
N ALA A 617 8.58 -17.79 -16.38
CA ALA A 617 9.38 -17.10 -17.39
C ALA A 617 10.74 -17.78 -17.61
N TYR A 618 11.41 -18.17 -16.52
CA TYR A 618 12.66 -18.91 -16.57
C TYR A 618 12.48 -20.31 -17.18
N GLY A 619 11.45 -21.05 -16.77
CA GLY A 619 11.16 -22.38 -17.34
C GLY A 619 10.90 -22.35 -18.84
N GLN A 620 10.05 -21.41 -19.30
CA GLN A 620 9.82 -21.19 -20.74
C GLN A 620 11.10 -20.81 -21.50
N PHE A 621 11.96 -19.99 -20.89
CA PHE A 621 13.25 -19.64 -21.48
C PHE A 621 14.17 -20.86 -21.58
N MET A 622 14.28 -21.67 -20.53
CA MET A 622 15.13 -22.87 -20.52
C MET A 622 14.70 -23.90 -21.57
N LEU A 623 13.38 -24.04 -21.81
CA LEU A 623 12.86 -24.87 -22.91
C LEU A 623 13.32 -24.37 -24.28
N ARG A 624 13.24 -23.06 -24.54
CA ARG A 624 13.65 -22.47 -25.84
C ARG A 624 15.15 -22.61 -26.12
N VAL A 625 15.98 -22.61 -25.08
CA VAL A 625 17.44 -22.81 -25.20
C VAL A 625 17.84 -24.29 -25.17
N GLY A 626 16.87 -25.21 -25.13
CA GLY A 626 17.08 -26.66 -25.22
C GLY A 626 17.38 -27.37 -23.91
N ASN A 627 17.27 -26.69 -22.75
CA ASN A 627 17.43 -27.32 -21.45
C ASN A 627 16.06 -27.77 -20.90
N VAL A 628 15.61 -28.92 -21.42
CA VAL A 628 14.25 -29.44 -21.23
C VAL A 628 13.94 -29.72 -19.75
N ASP A 629 14.79 -30.51 -19.08
CA ASP A 629 14.59 -30.93 -17.69
C ASP A 629 14.43 -29.73 -16.76
N VAL A 630 15.36 -28.77 -16.85
CA VAL A 630 15.33 -27.54 -16.03
C VAL A 630 14.09 -26.72 -16.37
N GLY A 631 13.73 -26.61 -17.65
CA GLY A 631 12.54 -25.91 -18.10
C GLY A 631 11.26 -26.45 -17.46
N LEU A 632 11.05 -27.77 -17.56
CA LEU A 632 9.89 -28.45 -17.01
C LEU A 632 9.83 -28.39 -15.48
N ASP A 633 10.96 -28.55 -14.79
CA ASP A 633 11.02 -28.44 -13.32
C ASP A 633 10.54 -27.07 -12.81
N HIS A 634 10.96 -25.98 -13.46
CA HIS A 634 10.54 -24.63 -13.08
C HIS A 634 9.09 -24.32 -13.46
N LEU A 635 8.58 -24.84 -14.58
CA LEU A 635 7.15 -24.75 -14.90
C LEU A 635 6.28 -25.48 -13.88
N LYS A 636 6.70 -26.68 -13.45
CA LYS A 636 6.06 -27.44 -12.38
C LYS A 636 6.11 -26.68 -11.05
N HIS A 637 7.25 -26.02 -10.75
CA HIS A 637 7.35 -25.16 -9.58
C HIS A 637 6.37 -23.97 -9.65
N SER A 638 6.20 -23.34 -10.82
CA SER A 638 5.21 -22.26 -11.01
C SER A 638 3.80 -22.71 -10.65
N CYS A 639 3.40 -23.94 -11.00
CA CYS A 639 2.09 -24.50 -10.64
C CYS A 639 1.94 -24.63 -9.11
N LYS A 640 2.96 -25.15 -8.43
CA LYS A 640 2.99 -25.27 -6.96
C LYS A 640 3.00 -23.91 -6.26
N ALA A 641 3.68 -22.93 -6.85
CA ALA A 641 3.76 -21.58 -6.30
C ALA A 641 2.44 -20.82 -6.41
N GLN A 642 1.65 -21.09 -7.46
CA GLN A 642 0.36 -20.48 -7.71
C GLN A 642 -0.70 -21.55 -8.09
N PRO A 643 -1.20 -22.33 -7.10
CA PRO A 643 -2.06 -23.48 -7.36
C PRO A 643 -3.37 -23.18 -8.08
N TYR A 644 -3.90 -21.96 -7.97
CA TYR A 644 -5.12 -21.53 -8.65
C TYR A 644 -4.85 -20.66 -9.90
N ASN A 645 -3.60 -20.60 -10.39
CA ASN A 645 -3.28 -19.92 -11.64
C ASN A 645 -3.34 -20.91 -12.80
N GLU A 646 -4.50 -20.99 -13.47
CA GLU A 646 -4.76 -21.94 -14.55
C GLU A 646 -3.72 -21.84 -15.68
N SER A 647 -3.32 -20.61 -16.03
CA SER A 647 -2.29 -20.37 -17.06
C SER A 647 -0.94 -21.04 -16.72
N ALA A 648 -0.60 -21.23 -15.44
CA ALA A 648 0.61 -21.95 -15.06
C ALA A 648 0.53 -23.43 -15.47
N TYR A 649 -0.62 -24.06 -15.21
CA TYR A 649 -0.88 -25.47 -15.54
C TYR A 649 -0.94 -25.68 -17.04
N ILE A 650 -1.65 -24.82 -17.77
CA ILE A 650 -1.72 -24.85 -19.23
C ILE A 650 -0.32 -24.72 -19.84
N THR A 651 0.51 -23.80 -19.31
CA THR A 651 1.89 -23.64 -19.79
C THR A 651 2.72 -24.90 -19.59
N TYR A 652 2.60 -25.55 -18.42
CA TYR A 652 3.35 -26.77 -18.13
C TYR A 652 2.86 -27.97 -18.94
N ALA A 653 1.54 -28.14 -19.06
CA ALA A 653 0.93 -29.21 -19.85
C ALA A 653 1.30 -29.09 -21.34
N ASN A 654 1.23 -27.89 -21.90
CA ASN A 654 1.69 -27.62 -23.27
C ASN A 654 3.19 -27.93 -23.43
N ALA A 655 4.02 -27.60 -22.45
CA ALA A 655 5.44 -27.92 -22.50
C ALA A 655 5.70 -29.43 -22.52
N LEU A 656 5.04 -30.21 -21.66
CA LEU A 656 5.13 -31.67 -21.65
C LEU A 656 4.69 -32.26 -22.99
N ARG A 657 3.53 -31.81 -23.51
CA ARG A 657 3.02 -32.25 -24.82
C ARG A 657 4.02 -31.95 -25.94
N ASN A 658 4.51 -30.71 -26.03
CA ASN A 658 5.43 -30.28 -27.09
C ASN A 658 6.76 -31.05 -27.03
N VAL A 659 7.28 -31.31 -25.82
CA VAL A 659 8.50 -32.10 -25.63
C VAL A 659 8.27 -33.54 -26.09
N GLY A 660 7.17 -34.15 -25.65
CA GLY A 660 6.79 -35.51 -26.06
C GLY A 660 6.64 -35.63 -27.58
N GLU A 661 5.87 -34.73 -28.20
CA GLU A 661 5.65 -34.70 -29.65
C GLU A 661 6.95 -34.53 -30.44
N ASN A 662 7.84 -33.63 -30.01
CA ASN A 662 9.14 -33.45 -30.65
C ASN A 662 10.05 -34.69 -30.50
N LEU A 663 10.06 -35.36 -29.35
CA LEU A 663 10.83 -36.59 -29.16
C LEU A 663 10.30 -37.75 -30.00
N LEU A 664 8.98 -37.84 -30.17
CA LEU A 664 8.40 -38.77 -31.14
C LEU A 664 8.88 -38.44 -32.54
N LEU A 665 8.86 -37.15 -32.95
CA LEU A 665 9.41 -36.68 -34.23
C LEU A 665 10.90 -37.02 -34.43
N ASP A 666 11.67 -37.15 -33.36
CA ASP A 666 13.07 -37.57 -33.36
C ASP A 666 13.28 -39.09 -33.20
N ASP A 667 12.20 -39.89 -33.22
CA ASP A 667 12.17 -41.35 -33.07
C ASP A 667 12.63 -41.87 -31.67
N ASP A 668 12.58 -41.02 -30.64
CA ASP A 668 12.85 -41.39 -29.23
C ASP A 668 11.54 -41.67 -28.46
N MET A 669 10.92 -42.81 -28.77
CA MET A 669 9.61 -43.19 -28.23
C MET A 669 9.60 -43.41 -26.72
N GLU A 670 10.70 -43.93 -26.15
CA GLU A 670 10.78 -44.23 -24.71
C GLU A 670 10.70 -42.94 -23.89
N SER A 671 11.57 -41.97 -24.20
CA SER A 671 11.56 -40.65 -23.55
C SER A 671 10.26 -39.90 -23.83
N ALA A 672 9.73 -39.96 -25.05
CA ALA A 672 8.49 -39.29 -25.40
C ALA A 672 7.30 -39.77 -24.55
N TYR A 673 7.15 -41.08 -24.40
CA TYR A 673 6.07 -41.66 -23.61
C TYR A 673 6.19 -41.30 -22.13
N GLU A 674 7.39 -41.18 -21.57
CA GLU A 674 7.56 -40.72 -20.18
C GLU A 674 6.93 -39.32 -19.94
N TYR A 675 7.19 -38.35 -20.83
CA TYR A 675 6.63 -37.00 -20.69
C TYR A 675 5.12 -36.94 -20.96
N LEU A 676 4.63 -37.72 -21.91
CA LEU A 676 3.21 -37.79 -22.21
C LEU A 676 2.43 -38.53 -21.10
N GLU A 677 2.99 -39.57 -20.48
CA GLU A 677 2.42 -40.19 -19.29
C GLU A 677 2.38 -39.20 -18.13
N GLU A 678 3.44 -38.41 -17.90
CA GLU A 678 3.42 -37.34 -16.90
C GLU A 678 2.32 -36.30 -17.19
N LEU A 679 2.08 -35.95 -18.45
CA LEU A 679 0.98 -35.06 -18.85
C LEU A 679 -0.38 -35.63 -18.44
N ILE A 680 -0.61 -36.92 -18.71
CA ILE A 680 -1.88 -37.58 -18.35
C ILE A 680 -2.04 -37.65 -16.83
N ASP A 681 -0.99 -37.99 -16.09
CA ASP A 681 -1.00 -38.02 -14.62
C ASP A 681 -1.21 -36.62 -14.02
N PHE A 682 -0.66 -35.58 -14.67
CA PHE A 682 -0.79 -34.20 -14.22
C PHE A 682 -2.23 -33.68 -14.28
N ARG A 683 -3.09 -34.27 -15.10
CA ARG A 683 -4.53 -33.96 -15.16
C ARG A 683 -5.20 -34.06 -13.79
N ASP A 684 -4.84 -35.06 -13.00
CA ASP A 684 -5.45 -35.26 -11.68
C ASP A 684 -5.04 -34.13 -10.72
N THR A 685 -3.80 -33.63 -10.85
CA THR A 685 -3.32 -32.45 -10.09
C THR A 685 -4.05 -31.18 -10.51
N PHE A 686 -4.29 -30.98 -11.81
CA PHE A 686 -5.09 -29.85 -12.31
C PHE A 686 -6.49 -29.84 -11.70
N ARG A 687 -7.15 -31.00 -11.65
CA ARG A 687 -8.50 -31.18 -11.10
C ARG A 687 -8.61 -30.94 -9.58
N GLU A 688 -7.49 -30.89 -8.85
CA GLU A 688 -7.50 -30.52 -7.42
C GLU A 688 -7.88 -29.04 -7.23
N TYR A 689 -7.50 -28.17 -8.18
CA TYR A 689 -7.62 -26.72 -8.05
C TYR A 689 -8.54 -26.08 -9.10
N HIS A 690 -8.71 -26.73 -10.25
CA HIS A 690 -9.39 -26.18 -11.41
C HIS A 690 -10.55 -27.08 -11.86
N SER A 691 -11.61 -26.44 -12.36
CA SER A 691 -12.62 -27.13 -13.15
C SER A 691 -12.06 -27.45 -14.54
N GLN A 692 -12.73 -28.37 -15.25
CA GLN A 692 -12.49 -28.60 -16.68
C GLN A 692 -12.49 -27.29 -17.48
N SER A 693 -11.61 -27.22 -18.46
CA SER A 693 -11.53 -26.12 -19.43
C SER A 693 -11.14 -26.68 -20.78
N ASP A 694 -11.80 -26.18 -21.84
CA ASP A 694 -11.63 -26.70 -23.20
C ASP A 694 -10.15 -26.64 -23.65
N GLU A 695 -9.42 -25.61 -23.21
CA GLU A 695 -7.99 -25.45 -23.49
C GLU A 695 -7.14 -26.55 -22.82
N PHE A 696 -7.36 -26.83 -21.53
CA PHE A 696 -6.60 -27.87 -20.83
C PHE A 696 -6.98 -29.26 -21.32
N ASP A 697 -8.27 -29.51 -21.51
CA ASP A 697 -8.80 -30.80 -21.96
C ASP A 697 -8.34 -31.12 -23.40
N SER A 698 -8.22 -30.12 -24.27
CA SER A 698 -7.59 -30.23 -25.60
C SER A 698 -6.17 -30.78 -25.51
N ILE A 699 -5.36 -30.30 -24.57
CA ILE A 699 -3.97 -30.75 -24.38
C ILE A 699 -3.94 -32.22 -23.92
N ILE A 700 -4.81 -32.59 -22.98
CA ILE A 700 -4.92 -33.97 -22.48
C ILE A 700 -5.37 -34.93 -23.59
N PHE A 701 -6.35 -34.53 -24.40
CA PHE A 701 -6.81 -35.31 -25.54
C PHE A 701 -5.66 -35.59 -26.51
N LYS A 702 -4.92 -34.55 -26.91
CA LYS A 702 -3.72 -34.71 -27.77
C LYS A 702 -2.71 -35.66 -27.13
N GLY A 703 -2.50 -35.58 -25.82
CA GLY A 703 -1.65 -36.50 -25.07
C GLY A 703 -2.05 -37.97 -25.21
N TYR A 704 -3.35 -38.30 -25.09
CA TYR A 704 -3.81 -39.68 -25.27
C TYR A 704 -3.61 -40.19 -26.70
N VAL A 705 -3.84 -39.33 -27.71
CA VAL A 705 -3.63 -39.67 -29.13
C VAL A 705 -2.16 -39.93 -29.41
N LEU A 706 -1.25 -39.09 -28.90
CA LEU A 706 0.21 -39.26 -29.05
C LEU A 706 0.76 -40.48 -28.31
N LEU A 707 0.10 -40.93 -27.23
CA LEU A 707 0.41 -42.19 -26.53
C LEU A 707 -0.19 -43.43 -27.22
N GLU A 708 -0.85 -43.27 -28.37
CA GLU A 708 -1.57 -44.33 -29.09
C GLU A 708 -2.68 -44.99 -28.22
N GLN A 709 -3.19 -44.27 -27.23
CA GLN A 709 -4.25 -44.73 -26.33
C GLN A 709 -5.63 -44.34 -26.88
N TYR A 710 -5.89 -44.70 -28.14
CA TYR A 710 -7.07 -44.26 -28.91
C TYR A 710 -8.41 -44.57 -28.23
N GLU A 711 -8.58 -45.75 -27.63
CA GLU A 711 -9.81 -46.10 -26.88
C GLU A 711 -10.02 -45.16 -25.69
N LYS A 712 -8.95 -44.75 -25.00
CA LYS A 712 -9.05 -43.79 -23.89
C LYS A 712 -9.29 -42.37 -24.37
N ALA A 713 -8.73 -41.99 -25.51
CA ALA A 713 -8.99 -40.69 -26.14
C ALA A 713 -10.46 -40.57 -26.55
N GLN A 714 -11.04 -41.60 -27.17
CA GLN A 714 -12.46 -41.65 -27.50
C GLN A 714 -13.34 -41.62 -26.23
N ASP A 715 -13.01 -42.45 -25.24
CA ASP A 715 -13.71 -42.46 -23.95
C ASP A 715 -13.67 -41.08 -23.25
N PHE A 716 -12.55 -40.35 -23.37
CA PHE A 716 -12.38 -39.02 -22.78
C PHE A 716 -13.33 -38.00 -23.41
N LEU A 717 -13.47 -37.98 -24.74
CA LEU A 717 -14.43 -37.13 -25.44
C LEU A 717 -15.88 -37.49 -25.08
N GLU A 718 -16.23 -38.78 -25.09
CA GLU A 718 -17.60 -39.24 -24.91
C GLU A 718 -18.11 -39.15 -23.46
N LYS A 719 -17.26 -39.50 -22.47
CA LYS A 719 -17.68 -39.59 -21.06
C LYS A 719 -17.62 -38.27 -20.32
N GLU A 720 -16.78 -37.34 -20.76
CA GLU A 720 -16.60 -36.05 -20.10
C GLU A 720 -17.38 -34.91 -20.77
N GLU A 721 -18.22 -35.21 -21.78
CA GLU A 721 -19.00 -34.24 -22.57
C GLU A 721 -18.16 -33.08 -23.12
N ILE A 722 -16.89 -33.34 -23.46
CA ILE A 722 -15.96 -32.32 -23.93
C ILE A 722 -16.25 -32.03 -25.40
N SER A 723 -16.82 -30.86 -25.66
CA SER A 723 -16.95 -30.31 -27.01
C SER A 723 -15.68 -29.53 -27.33
N LEU A 724 -14.65 -30.22 -27.81
CA LEU A 724 -13.48 -29.53 -28.36
C LEU A 724 -13.94 -28.79 -29.62
N ASP A 725 -13.85 -27.46 -29.61
CA ASP A 725 -14.16 -26.64 -30.79
C ASP A 725 -13.37 -27.18 -32.00
N ALA A 726 -14.07 -27.51 -33.08
CA ALA A 726 -13.54 -28.17 -34.27
C ALA A 726 -12.76 -27.19 -35.18
N GLU A 727 -11.75 -26.51 -34.64
CA GLU A 727 -10.92 -25.58 -35.40
C GLU A 727 -9.42 -25.72 -35.06
N GLY A 728 -8.57 -25.61 -36.07
CA GLY A 728 -7.12 -25.60 -35.94
C GLY A 728 -6.50 -26.97 -35.63
N GLU A 729 -5.42 -26.96 -34.83
CA GLU A 729 -4.57 -28.13 -34.59
C GLU A 729 -5.33 -29.34 -34.03
N ILE A 730 -6.45 -29.15 -33.31
CA ILE A 730 -7.20 -30.25 -32.71
C ILE A 730 -7.82 -31.20 -33.76
N LEU A 731 -8.20 -30.68 -34.93
CA LEU A 731 -8.76 -31.47 -36.03
C LEU A 731 -7.76 -32.54 -36.47
N VAL A 732 -6.46 -32.22 -36.48
CA VAL A 732 -5.39 -33.16 -36.84
C VAL A 732 -5.41 -34.39 -35.93
N TYR A 733 -5.56 -34.17 -34.63
CA TYR A 733 -5.57 -35.25 -33.63
C TYR A 733 -6.87 -36.04 -33.61
N GLN A 734 -8.02 -35.40 -33.90
CA GLN A 734 -9.28 -36.10 -34.13
C GLN A 734 -9.20 -36.98 -35.38
N GLY A 735 -8.58 -36.48 -36.46
CA GLY A 735 -8.31 -37.25 -37.66
C GLY A 735 -7.44 -38.47 -37.37
N LEU A 736 -6.36 -38.31 -36.57
CA LEU A 736 -5.50 -39.43 -36.16
C LEU A 736 -6.27 -40.48 -35.35
N LEU A 737 -7.12 -40.03 -34.43
CA LEU A 737 -7.98 -40.91 -33.64
C LEU A 737 -8.93 -41.73 -34.51
N TYR A 738 -9.68 -41.07 -35.40
CA TYR A 738 -10.68 -41.75 -36.25
C TYR A 738 -10.04 -42.66 -37.30
N ASP A 739 -8.88 -42.28 -37.84
CA ASP A 739 -8.09 -43.12 -38.74
C ASP A 739 -7.62 -44.39 -38.01
N ALA A 740 -7.10 -44.26 -36.78
CA ALA A 740 -6.65 -45.40 -35.97
C ALA A 740 -7.78 -46.34 -35.51
N LEU A 741 -9.01 -45.82 -35.37
CA LEU A 741 -10.19 -46.59 -34.96
C LEU A 741 -11.03 -47.12 -36.15
N ASP A 742 -10.59 -46.91 -37.40
CA ASP A 742 -11.32 -47.26 -38.64
C ASP A 742 -12.73 -46.61 -38.75
N VAL A 743 -12.89 -45.40 -38.21
CA VAL A 743 -14.15 -44.65 -38.14
C VAL A 743 -14.26 -43.68 -39.34
N ASN A 744 -14.68 -44.23 -40.49
CA ASN A 744 -14.56 -43.55 -41.79
C ASN A 744 -15.49 -42.33 -42.01
N GLU A 745 -16.68 -42.29 -41.38
CA GLU A 745 -17.64 -41.20 -41.61
C GLU A 745 -17.16 -39.91 -40.94
N GLU A 746 -16.81 -40.00 -39.66
CA GLU A 746 -16.26 -38.91 -38.85
C GLU A 746 -14.86 -38.48 -39.32
N LEU A 747 -14.03 -39.41 -39.84
CA LEU A 747 -12.73 -39.09 -40.43
C LEU A 747 -12.85 -38.18 -41.67
N GLU A 748 -13.82 -38.44 -42.55
CA GLU A 748 -14.07 -37.60 -43.73
C GLU A 748 -14.61 -36.22 -43.33
N GLU A 749 -15.52 -36.16 -42.34
CA GLU A 749 -16.03 -34.88 -41.82
C GLU A 749 -14.89 -34.00 -41.27
N VAL A 750 -14.02 -34.55 -40.43
CA VAL A 750 -12.86 -33.81 -39.88
C VAL A 750 -11.88 -33.38 -40.98
N LYS A 751 -11.63 -34.22 -41.99
CA LYS A 751 -10.75 -33.89 -43.12
C LYS A 751 -11.31 -32.77 -44.00
N GLU A 752 -12.63 -32.64 -44.11
CA GLU A 752 -13.27 -31.53 -44.84
C GLU A 752 -13.10 -30.19 -44.13
N GLU A 753 -12.92 -30.19 -42.81
CA GLU A 753 -12.74 -28.99 -41.98
C GLU A 753 -11.27 -28.56 -41.83
N MET A 754 -10.30 -29.44 -42.08
CA MET A 754 -8.86 -29.10 -42.03
C MET A 754 -8.47 -28.07 -43.11
N GLU A 755 -7.66 -27.08 -42.74
CA GLU A 755 -7.01 -26.17 -43.70
C GLU A 755 -5.60 -26.66 -44.10
N GLY A 756 -4.92 -25.89 -44.94
CA GLY A 756 -3.68 -26.34 -45.61
C GLY A 756 -2.54 -26.74 -44.68
N GLU A 757 -2.39 -26.07 -43.52
CA GLU A 757 -1.36 -26.39 -42.53
C GLU A 757 -1.72 -27.65 -41.72
N GLU A 758 -3.00 -27.82 -41.36
CA GLU A 758 -3.51 -28.99 -40.65
C GLU A 758 -3.39 -30.26 -41.50
N ILE A 759 -3.71 -30.18 -42.80
CA ILE A 759 -3.57 -31.32 -43.72
C ILE A 759 -2.10 -31.75 -43.82
N GLU A 760 -1.16 -30.80 -43.91
CA GLU A 760 0.27 -31.12 -43.95
C GLU A 760 0.72 -31.80 -42.65
N MET A 761 0.30 -31.26 -41.50
CA MET A 761 0.60 -31.84 -40.18
C MET A 761 0.02 -33.24 -40.02
N TYR A 762 -1.26 -33.45 -40.37
CA TYR A 762 -1.93 -34.76 -40.33
C TYR A 762 -1.18 -35.79 -41.16
N ASN A 763 -0.84 -35.47 -42.42
CA ASN A 763 -0.12 -36.40 -43.28
C ASN A 763 1.28 -36.75 -42.74
N ASN A 764 1.95 -35.80 -42.08
CA ASN A 764 3.25 -36.06 -41.44
C ASN A 764 3.11 -37.00 -40.24
N LEU A 765 2.08 -36.82 -39.41
CA LEU A 765 1.88 -37.64 -38.21
C LEU A 765 1.36 -39.05 -38.57
N VAL A 766 0.40 -39.19 -39.49
CA VAL A 766 -0.13 -40.51 -39.95
C VAL A 766 0.93 -41.38 -40.62
N HIS A 767 1.96 -40.79 -41.22
CA HIS A 767 3.05 -41.57 -41.79
C HIS A 767 4.04 -42.09 -40.75
N LYS A 768 3.94 -41.59 -39.51
CA LYS A 768 4.91 -41.81 -38.45
C LYS A 768 4.36 -42.69 -37.32
N TYR A 769 3.08 -42.58 -37.01
CA TYR A 769 2.30 -43.45 -36.13
C TYR A 769 1.33 -44.28 -36.97
#